data_AF-A0A2E9SSP4-F1
#
_entry.id   AF-A0A2E9SSP4-F1
#
_cell.length_a   1.000
_cell.length_b   1.000
_cell.length_c   1.000
_cell.angle_alpha   90.00
_cell.angle_beta   90.00
_cell.angle_gamma   90.00
#
_symmetry.space_group_name_H-M   'P 1'
#
loop_
_entity.id
_entity.type
_entity.pdbx_description
1 polymer ?
#
loop_
_entity_poly.entity_id
_entity_poly.type
_entity_poly.pdbx_seq_one_letter_code
_entity_poly.pdbx_strand_id
1 'polypeptide(L)'
;MLCLEKGHYLGQLNLHFWPAAHPAAPILATIPRITEFAIMRFLLVFFCLFLITACQDNPAPDSDYEDDFLLVAHQTMTPLDDDYSQDMNLKALVRNRIADGPDDGRWIRTTLPWLRLGSGELDTRDLDRLGERAEPLMKFLSTGTLSRVEDGEITDTRIADQALYATLVERFGDKVQQLLDQATATAVPLPRDPRPGDTWHADAALWGLPSVAADYEVLDRDGDRVLIALTLDGDGVTGQARMVARWPSGMPEALRLHSTVTLPEQNARVEQRLLLISQSHYPYPVRDWDVDPIQAEMQADYTERRLADPFFMEAGSLQPLRDAGHVNTLLDSLEDSLFYHTDEHRLVTTGDWALAAPLQQQTSFHLTGLGDDAPAGLALNRLAESGGFYGLAEPGPQDLGRDLLIPTPNHPMPGDEPITVNGQASIWVPGEAITVKQGDDLPEGTRVLEWDERRVDLHLENEGRLSARPLDADGEPLDFAVVYRAPKQGDTSADTFVERLTLGAPPAEVSLLTEAPIASLRLTPLQREQRALTFTVRPLPDEPIEDPAGVRHEASPLPPVPERLDGLLEGMELSGQDPNRLRVTGPAGLRLCTLTPEDGAAHHGTPLRFTWAGGDRDRGTRPGFELRTEDDQIRYFYDRRITVEARCPTRVETVTLTPDAPGCARFEGDNGVVLGEDCGGIAHLDFAAVDDTGLALRPLGEDENGVHRFWGPVKKVRFLRGRDPQSRTLTAELPELPQ
;
A
#
# COMPACT_ATOMS: atom_id res chain seq x y z
N MET A 1 61.12 0.83 -13.19
CA MET A 1 61.50 1.88 -14.15
C MET A 1 60.20 2.36 -14.76
N LEU A 2 59.77 3.59 -14.39
CA LEU A 2 58.59 4.36 -14.85
C LEU A 2 57.19 3.78 -14.57
N CYS A 3 56.14 4.51 -14.15
CA CYS A 3 55.89 5.78 -13.43
C CYS A 3 54.34 5.90 -13.35
N LEU A 4 53.74 6.09 -12.16
CA LEU A 4 52.93 7.27 -11.71
C LEU A 4 51.58 7.46 -12.45
N GLU A 5 50.43 7.65 -11.78
CA GLU A 5 50.15 8.68 -10.77
C GLU A 5 48.92 8.39 -9.87
N LYS A 6 48.88 9.04 -8.71
CA LYS A 6 47.88 8.98 -7.62
C LYS A 6 46.89 10.15 -7.68
N GLY A 7 45.67 9.97 -7.14
CA GLY A 7 45.09 10.90 -6.15
C GLY A 7 43.79 11.66 -6.50
N HIS A 8 42.93 11.76 -5.46
CA HIS A 8 41.67 12.53 -5.31
C HIS A 8 40.41 11.88 -5.93
N TYR A 9 39.35 11.55 -5.17
CA TYR A 9 38.52 12.46 -4.38
C TYR A 9 38.12 11.96 -2.98
N LEU A 10 38.35 12.83 -2.00
CA LEU A 10 37.69 12.96 -0.70
C LEU A 10 37.05 14.36 -0.75
N GLY A 11 35.74 14.49 -0.51
CA GLY A 11 35.06 15.75 -0.20
C GLY A 11 34.17 16.37 -1.30
N GLN A 12 32.85 16.29 -1.10
CA GLN A 12 31.91 17.43 -0.94
C GLN A 12 30.46 17.01 -1.29
N LEU A 13 29.61 16.91 -0.27
CA LEU A 13 28.36 17.69 -0.17
C LEU A 13 27.92 17.74 1.32
N ASN A 14 28.33 18.85 1.94
CA ASN A 14 27.81 19.62 3.11
C ASN A 14 26.71 18.97 3.97
N LEU A 15 26.77 18.80 5.30
CA LEU A 15 27.14 19.69 6.43
C LEU A 15 26.34 21.02 6.50
N HIS A 16 25.24 20.99 7.27
CA HIS A 16 24.61 22.05 8.09
C HIS A 16 23.47 21.33 8.86
N PHE A 17 23.39 21.18 10.18
CA PHE A 17 23.85 21.94 11.35
C PHE A 17 24.03 21.00 12.57
N TRP A 18 25.05 21.29 13.39
CA TRP A 18 25.07 21.04 14.84
C TRP A 18 24.91 22.42 15.52
N PRO A 19 24.39 22.56 16.76
CA PRO A 19 25.22 22.33 17.97
C PRO A 19 24.39 21.75 19.15
N ALA A 20 24.89 21.27 20.30
CA ALA A 20 26.14 21.44 21.03
C ALA A 20 26.30 20.23 22.00
N ALA A 21 27.48 19.60 22.05
CA ALA A 21 28.48 19.65 23.14
C ALA A 21 28.09 19.06 24.51
N HIS A 22 28.58 17.85 24.85
CA HIS A 22 29.72 17.63 25.78
C HIS A 22 30.08 16.14 25.98
N PRO A 23 31.29 15.81 26.51
CA PRO A 23 32.07 14.67 26.05
C PRO A 23 32.13 13.52 27.07
N ALA A 24 32.16 12.28 26.58
CA ALA A 24 32.66 11.16 27.35
C ALA A 24 33.74 10.40 26.56
N ALA A 25 34.87 10.23 27.24
CA ALA A 25 36.04 9.47 26.84
C ALA A 25 35.74 7.95 26.78
N PRO A 26 36.66 7.12 26.28
CA PRO A 26 36.36 5.85 25.61
C PRO A 26 36.19 4.69 26.60
N ILE A 27 35.09 3.96 26.48
CA ILE A 27 34.98 2.56 26.93
C ILE A 27 34.93 1.69 25.67
N LEU A 28 36.05 1.63 24.97
CA LEU A 28 36.30 0.75 23.83
C LEU A 28 37.27 -0.33 24.28
N ALA A 29 36.86 -1.15 25.24
CA ALA A 29 37.47 -2.44 25.59
C ALA A 29 36.76 -3.03 26.80
N THR A 30 35.67 -3.79 26.60
CA THR A 30 35.23 -4.99 27.36
C THR A 30 33.70 -5.18 27.31
N ILE A 31 33.18 -5.67 26.19
CA ILE A 31 31.97 -6.52 26.15
C ILE A 31 32.23 -7.56 25.04
N PRO A 32 32.09 -8.87 25.28
CA PRO A 32 32.59 -9.86 24.35
C PRO A 32 31.63 -10.03 23.15
N ARG A 33 32.15 -9.79 21.94
CA ARG A 33 31.59 -10.20 20.63
C ARG A 33 31.31 -11.72 20.48
N ILE A 34 31.38 -12.48 21.56
CA ILE A 34 31.17 -13.92 21.61
C ILE A 34 29.74 -14.26 22.05
N THR A 35 29.04 -13.35 22.76
CA THR A 35 27.65 -13.57 23.18
C THR A 35 26.64 -13.26 22.08
N GLU A 36 26.83 -12.20 21.27
CA GLU A 36 25.97 -11.93 20.09
C GLU A 36 25.99 -13.08 19.08
N PHE A 37 27.18 -13.67 18.85
CA PHE A 37 27.33 -14.84 17.98
C PHE A 37 26.85 -16.15 18.62
N ALA A 38 26.72 -16.21 19.95
CA ALA A 38 26.21 -17.38 20.66
C ALA A 38 24.67 -17.35 20.77
N ILE A 39 24.07 -16.17 20.93
CA ILE A 39 22.61 -15.98 20.95
C ILE A 39 22.04 -16.12 19.52
N MET A 40 22.72 -15.56 18.50
CA MET A 40 22.39 -15.82 17.08
C MET A 40 22.54 -17.29 16.67
N ARG A 41 23.33 -18.11 17.38
CA ARG A 41 23.59 -19.51 17.02
C ARG A 41 22.45 -20.48 17.35
N PHE A 42 21.41 -20.04 18.06
CA PHE A 42 20.34 -20.92 18.53
C PHE A 42 18.91 -20.44 18.19
N LEU A 43 18.73 -19.18 17.77
CA LEU A 43 17.43 -18.66 17.33
C LEU A 43 17.12 -18.93 15.85
N LEU A 44 18.08 -19.46 15.11
CA LEU A 44 17.98 -19.66 13.66
C LEU A 44 17.56 -21.09 13.30
N VAL A 45 16.27 -21.17 12.94
CA VAL A 45 15.74 -21.96 11.83
C VAL A 45 15.64 -23.48 12.02
N PHE A 46 14.59 -23.93 12.70
CA PHE A 46 13.98 -25.22 12.41
C PHE A 46 12.46 -25.02 12.40
N PHE A 47 11.79 -25.46 11.33
CA PHE A 47 10.40 -25.08 11.08
C PHE A 47 9.42 -26.06 11.72
N CYS A 48 8.65 -25.53 12.67
CA CYS A 48 7.39 -26.12 13.09
C CYS A 48 6.35 -25.89 11.99
N LEU A 49 5.71 -26.95 11.52
CA LEU A 49 4.38 -26.86 10.91
C LEU A 49 3.34 -26.69 12.02
N PHE A 50 2.28 -25.94 11.76
CA PHE A 50 1.15 -25.88 12.69
C PHE A 50 -0.06 -26.54 12.02
N LEU A 51 -0.52 -27.63 12.63
CA LEU A 51 -1.75 -28.34 12.34
C LEU A 51 -2.62 -28.28 13.58
N ILE A 52 -3.90 -28.13 13.36
CA ILE A 52 -4.98 -28.46 14.29
C ILE A 52 -5.68 -29.60 13.56
N THR A 53 -6.31 -30.52 14.24
CA THR A 53 -6.68 -31.78 13.62
C THR A 53 -8.03 -32.22 14.12
N ALA A 54 -9.02 -32.23 13.24
CA ALA A 54 -10.32 -32.79 13.59
C ALA A 54 -10.27 -34.31 13.55
N CYS A 55 -11.12 -34.94 14.37
CA CYS A 55 -11.35 -36.38 14.32
C CYS A 55 -11.64 -36.87 12.89
N GLN A 56 -11.00 -37.99 12.51
CA GLN A 56 -10.88 -38.59 11.18
C GLN A 56 -12.16 -38.94 10.41
N ASP A 57 -13.36 -38.71 10.93
CA ASP A 57 -14.59 -39.16 10.27
C ASP A 57 -14.84 -38.44 8.93
N ASN A 58 -14.07 -37.38 8.61
CA ASN A 58 -14.16 -36.63 7.36
C ASN A 58 -12.76 -36.20 6.85
N PRO A 59 -12.15 -36.90 5.87
CA PRO A 59 -10.81 -36.55 5.39
C PRO A 59 -10.82 -35.20 4.67
N ALA A 60 -9.98 -34.27 5.11
CA ALA A 60 -9.80 -32.98 4.45
C ALA A 60 -9.09 -33.15 3.09
N PRO A 61 -9.42 -32.31 2.09
CA PRO A 61 -8.75 -32.31 0.81
C PRO A 61 -7.28 -31.93 0.96
N ASP A 62 -6.43 -32.53 0.13
CA ASP A 62 -4.97 -32.32 0.13
C ASP A 62 -4.59 -30.83 0.01
N SER A 63 -5.37 -30.05 -0.76
CA SER A 63 -5.19 -28.61 -0.92
C SER A 63 -5.26 -27.80 0.38
N ASP A 64 -5.94 -28.29 1.42
CA ASP A 64 -6.04 -27.57 2.69
C ASP A 64 -4.69 -27.55 3.42
N TYR A 65 -3.83 -28.53 3.16
CA TYR A 65 -2.50 -28.68 3.77
C TYR A 65 -1.40 -27.91 3.04
N GLU A 66 -1.74 -27.26 1.92
CA GLU A 66 -0.79 -26.52 1.09
C GLU A 66 -1.06 -25.03 1.20
N ASP A 67 -0.14 -24.30 1.83
CA ASP A 67 -0.28 -22.85 1.98
C ASP A 67 1.08 -22.17 2.16
N ASP A 68 1.10 -20.87 1.93
CA ASP A 68 2.21 -19.99 2.28
C ASP A 68 1.75 -19.11 3.45
N PHE A 69 2.58 -18.95 4.48
CA PHE A 69 2.28 -18.20 5.70
C PHE A 69 3.29 -17.08 5.89
N LEU A 70 2.78 -15.90 6.20
CA LEU A 70 3.58 -14.84 6.82
C LEU A 70 3.79 -15.17 8.28
N LEU A 71 5.05 -15.16 8.70
CA LEU A 71 5.43 -15.09 10.10
C LEU A 71 6.05 -13.72 10.43
N VAL A 72 5.47 -12.99 11.39
CA VAL A 72 6.04 -11.78 11.98
C VAL A 72 6.17 -12.00 13.48
N ALA A 73 7.36 -11.77 14.05
CA ALA A 73 7.55 -11.86 15.48
C ALA A 73 8.44 -10.73 16.01
N HIS A 74 8.09 -10.24 17.19
CA HIS A 74 8.91 -9.38 18.02
C HIS A 74 9.21 -10.13 19.31
N GLN A 75 10.49 -10.23 19.65
CA GLN A 75 10.96 -10.90 20.84
C GLN A 75 11.77 -9.91 21.69
N THR A 76 11.44 -9.84 22.97
CA THR A 76 12.20 -9.07 23.96
C THR A 76 12.86 -10.07 24.90
N MET A 77 14.18 -10.14 24.85
CA MET A 77 14.97 -11.01 25.72
C MET A 77 15.51 -10.21 26.91
N THR A 78 15.17 -10.62 28.12
CA THR A 78 15.65 -10.03 29.38
C THR A 78 16.47 -11.06 30.15
N PRO A 79 17.73 -10.80 30.51
CA PRO A 79 18.48 -11.68 31.40
C PRO A 79 17.75 -11.87 32.74
N LEU A 80 17.88 -13.02 33.42
CA LEU A 80 17.21 -13.21 34.72
C LEU A 80 17.90 -12.44 35.86
N ASP A 81 19.17 -12.11 35.66
CA ASP A 81 20.01 -11.39 36.63
C ASP A 81 20.22 -9.91 36.28
N ASP A 82 19.62 -9.39 35.20
CA ASP A 82 19.79 -8.01 34.72
C ASP A 82 18.51 -7.47 34.07
N ASP A 83 18.31 -6.16 34.15
CA ASP A 83 17.12 -5.47 33.60
C ASP A 83 17.34 -4.96 32.16
N TYR A 84 18.54 -5.12 31.59
CA TYR A 84 18.79 -4.74 30.20
C TYR A 84 18.19 -5.74 29.21
N SER A 85 17.13 -5.32 28.51
CA SER A 85 16.50 -6.10 27.47
C SER A 85 17.16 -5.92 26.10
N GLN A 86 17.04 -6.94 25.25
CA GLN A 86 17.39 -6.92 23.84
C GLN A 86 16.17 -7.26 22.99
N ASP A 87 15.86 -6.41 22.03
CA ASP A 87 14.76 -6.63 21.10
C ASP A 87 15.24 -7.26 19.79
N MET A 88 14.45 -8.20 19.28
CA MET A 88 14.71 -8.86 18.00
C MET A 88 13.43 -8.97 17.20
N ASN A 89 13.51 -8.54 15.94
CA ASN A 89 12.43 -8.66 14.97
C ASN A 89 12.71 -9.79 13.99
N LEU A 90 11.68 -10.56 13.65
CA LEU A 90 11.73 -11.64 12.66
C LEU A 90 10.57 -11.48 11.69
N LYS A 91 10.86 -11.56 10.39
CA LYS A 91 9.86 -11.64 9.31
C LYS A 91 10.23 -12.78 8.37
N ALA A 92 9.30 -13.67 8.07
CA ALA A 92 9.57 -14.83 7.22
C ALA A 92 8.35 -15.25 6.40
N LEU A 93 8.61 -15.88 5.25
CA LEU A 93 7.59 -16.58 4.45
C LEU A 93 7.77 -18.08 4.66
N VAL A 94 6.82 -18.74 5.32
CA VAL A 94 6.80 -20.19 5.60
C VAL A 94 5.94 -20.88 4.56
N ARG A 95 6.47 -21.89 3.87
CA ARG A 95 5.77 -22.60 2.80
C ARG A 95 5.52 -24.05 3.21
N ASN A 96 4.27 -24.48 3.18
CA ASN A 96 3.84 -25.85 3.45
C ASN A 96 3.32 -26.52 2.17
N ARG A 97 3.83 -27.71 1.84
CA ARG A 97 3.38 -28.50 0.70
C ARG A 97 3.31 -29.97 1.07
N ILE A 98 2.42 -30.73 0.41
CA ILE A 98 2.43 -32.18 0.54
C ILE A 98 3.69 -32.71 -0.16
N ALA A 99 4.34 -33.69 0.47
CA ALA A 99 5.53 -34.33 -0.06
C ALA A 99 5.38 -35.85 -0.03
N ASP A 100 6.02 -36.51 -1.00
CA ASP A 100 6.18 -37.95 -0.95
C ASP A 100 7.11 -38.32 0.21
N GLY A 101 6.59 -39.14 1.13
CA GLY A 101 7.37 -39.74 2.18
C GLY A 101 8.24 -40.90 1.71
N PRO A 102 9.19 -41.36 2.52
CA PRO A 102 9.82 -42.66 2.29
C PRO A 102 8.87 -43.86 2.52
N ASP A 103 7.70 -43.64 3.11
CA ASP A 103 6.67 -44.65 3.45
C ASP A 103 5.25 -44.16 3.08
N ASP A 104 4.23 -45.04 3.17
CA ASP A 104 2.80 -44.82 2.80
C ASP A 104 2.02 -43.76 3.64
N GLY A 105 2.70 -42.93 4.44
CA GLY A 105 2.08 -41.87 5.27
C GLY A 105 1.99 -40.51 4.56
N ARG A 106 1.12 -39.60 5.03
CA ARG A 106 1.06 -38.23 4.52
C ARG A 106 2.19 -37.40 5.12
N TRP A 107 3.05 -36.82 4.28
CA TRP A 107 4.13 -35.94 4.72
C TRP A 107 3.88 -34.51 4.25
N ILE A 108 4.16 -33.56 5.14
CA ILE A 108 4.14 -32.14 4.83
C ILE A 108 5.57 -31.62 4.90
N ARG A 109 6.00 -31.01 3.80
CA ARG A 109 7.28 -30.32 3.73
C ARG A 109 7.09 -28.84 4.06
N THR A 110 7.89 -28.34 4.99
CA THR A 110 7.90 -26.92 5.37
C THR A 110 9.23 -26.28 5.01
N THR A 111 9.20 -25.23 4.19
CA THR A 111 10.40 -24.47 3.75
C THR A 111 10.29 -23.00 4.13
N LEU A 112 11.43 -22.27 4.12
CA LEU A 112 11.43 -20.80 4.20
C LEU A 112 12.03 -20.22 2.93
N PRO A 113 11.21 -19.89 1.92
CA PRO A 113 11.69 -19.13 0.77
C PRO A 113 12.34 -17.80 1.14
N TRP A 114 11.93 -17.18 2.26
CA TRP A 114 12.48 -15.89 2.71
C TRP A 114 12.48 -15.74 4.24
N LEU A 115 13.54 -15.11 4.76
CA LEU A 115 13.69 -14.73 6.16
C LEU A 115 14.47 -13.41 6.27
N ARG A 116 14.02 -12.54 7.17
CA ARG A 116 14.71 -11.33 7.61
C ARG A 116 14.76 -11.27 9.13
N LEU A 117 15.92 -10.94 9.68
CA LEU A 117 16.16 -10.76 11.11
C LEU A 117 16.67 -9.35 11.45
N GLY A 118 16.28 -8.88 12.63
CA GLY A 118 16.60 -7.56 13.16
C GLY A 118 16.03 -6.44 12.25
N SER A 119 16.71 -5.30 12.21
CA SER A 119 16.40 -4.21 11.28
C SER A 119 16.91 -4.46 9.85
N GLY A 120 17.26 -5.70 9.49
CA GLY A 120 17.93 -6.05 8.22
C GLY A 120 19.39 -6.49 8.38
N GLU A 121 19.77 -6.96 9.57
CA GLU A 121 21.11 -7.50 9.82
C GLU A 121 21.38 -8.81 9.09
N LEU A 122 20.30 -9.57 8.82
CA LEU A 122 20.30 -10.73 7.95
C LEU A 122 19.04 -10.70 7.09
N ASP A 123 19.20 -10.75 5.77
CA ASP A 123 18.12 -10.96 4.81
C ASP A 123 18.53 -12.07 3.83
N THR A 124 17.70 -13.11 3.69
CA THR A 124 18.08 -14.28 2.91
C THR A 124 18.19 -14.00 1.41
N ARG A 125 17.62 -12.89 0.93
CA ARG A 125 17.73 -12.45 -0.48
C ARG A 125 19.15 -12.00 -0.84
N ASP A 126 19.90 -11.50 0.14
CA ASP A 126 21.26 -11.00 -0.07
C ASP A 126 22.33 -12.09 0.11
N LEU A 127 21.92 -13.34 0.40
CA LEU A 127 22.86 -14.42 0.71
C LEU A 127 23.75 -14.82 -0.46
N ASP A 128 23.31 -14.63 -1.70
CA ASP A 128 24.13 -14.90 -2.89
C ASP A 128 25.42 -14.07 -2.88
N ARG A 129 25.40 -12.88 -2.26
CA ARG A 129 26.58 -12.02 -2.09
C ARG A 129 27.62 -12.62 -1.13
N LEU A 130 27.22 -13.58 -0.29
CA LEU A 130 28.09 -14.26 0.67
C LEU A 130 28.75 -15.55 0.10
N GLY A 131 28.38 -15.96 -1.12
CA GLY A 131 28.98 -17.10 -1.83
C GLY A 131 28.87 -18.44 -1.07
N GLU A 132 29.89 -19.30 -1.20
CA GLU A 132 29.93 -20.67 -0.60
C GLU A 132 29.65 -20.70 0.92
N ARG A 133 29.83 -19.59 1.64
CA ARG A 133 29.57 -19.53 3.08
C ARG A 133 28.09 -19.60 3.45
N ALA A 134 27.21 -19.18 2.55
CA ALA A 134 25.76 -19.21 2.76
C ALA A 134 25.12 -20.51 2.24
N GLU A 135 25.85 -21.34 1.49
CA GLU A 135 25.33 -22.54 0.83
C GLU A 135 24.60 -23.51 1.78
N PRO A 136 25.12 -23.84 2.99
CA PRO A 136 24.40 -24.73 3.91
C PRO A 136 23.08 -24.12 4.42
N LEU A 137 23.03 -22.80 4.62
CA LEU A 137 21.83 -22.10 5.05
C LEU A 137 20.81 -22.04 3.92
N MET A 138 21.22 -21.67 2.71
CA MET A 138 20.35 -21.69 1.52
C MET A 138 19.80 -23.10 1.25
N LYS A 139 20.65 -24.12 1.40
CA LYS A 139 20.24 -25.52 1.27
C LYS A 139 19.25 -25.93 2.37
N PHE A 140 19.43 -25.45 3.59
CA PHE A 140 18.47 -25.69 4.67
C PHE A 140 17.12 -25.02 4.42
N LEU A 141 17.13 -23.73 4.11
CA LEU A 141 15.93 -22.93 3.85
C LEU A 141 15.09 -23.49 2.69
N SER A 142 15.77 -24.01 1.67
CA SER A 142 15.15 -24.59 0.48
C SER A 142 14.61 -26.00 0.65
N THR A 143 15.34 -26.86 1.36
CA THR A 143 14.94 -28.26 1.56
C THR A 143 13.96 -28.40 2.71
N GLY A 144 14.14 -27.61 3.77
CA GLY A 144 13.21 -27.48 4.88
C GLY A 144 13.12 -28.73 5.76
N THR A 145 11.98 -28.86 6.43
CA THR A 145 11.63 -29.99 7.30
C THR A 145 10.53 -30.85 6.65
N LEU A 146 10.44 -32.10 7.08
CA LEU A 146 9.37 -33.06 6.76
C LEU A 146 8.66 -33.46 8.05
N SER A 147 7.35 -33.25 8.09
CA SER A 147 6.48 -33.63 9.21
C SER A 147 5.51 -34.71 8.75
N ARG A 148 5.46 -35.84 9.46
CA ARG A 148 4.54 -36.96 9.18
C ARG A 148 3.21 -36.71 9.88
N VAL A 149 2.11 -36.82 9.14
CA VAL A 149 0.76 -36.72 9.68
C VAL A 149 0.09 -38.09 9.67
N GLU A 150 -0.25 -38.60 10.84
CA GLU A 150 -1.00 -39.84 11.04
C GLU A 150 -2.19 -39.55 11.93
N ASP A 151 -3.39 -39.93 11.49
CA ASP A 151 -4.63 -39.75 12.25
C ASP A 151 -4.94 -38.31 12.70
N GLY A 152 -4.39 -37.32 11.99
CA GLY A 152 -4.47 -35.93 12.45
C GLY A 152 -3.55 -35.68 13.64
N GLU A 153 -2.42 -36.35 13.73
CA GLU A 153 -1.36 -36.02 14.68
C GLU A 153 -0.05 -35.99 13.95
N ILE A 154 0.87 -35.15 14.42
CA ILE A 154 2.22 -35.15 13.88
C ILE A 154 3.03 -36.15 14.69
N THR A 155 3.37 -37.27 14.06
CA THR A 155 4.05 -38.38 14.74
C THR A 155 5.57 -38.37 14.56
N ASP A 156 6.09 -37.61 13.58
CA ASP A 156 7.52 -37.48 13.31
C ASP A 156 7.85 -36.14 12.63
N THR A 157 8.99 -35.53 12.96
CA THR A 157 9.53 -34.32 12.32
C THR A 157 11.04 -34.45 12.11
N ARG A 158 11.51 -34.18 10.89
CA ARG A 158 12.94 -34.29 10.54
C ARG A 158 13.38 -33.30 9.46
N ILE A 159 14.68 -33.09 9.33
CA ILE A 159 15.23 -32.34 8.18
C ILE A 159 14.99 -33.13 6.89
N ALA A 160 14.49 -32.45 5.85
CA ALA A 160 14.16 -33.09 4.58
C ALA A 160 15.41 -33.65 3.87
N ASP A 161 16.52 -32.90 3.90
CA ASP A 161 17.81 -33.33 3.35
C ASP A 161 18.65 -34.08 4.40
N GLN A 162 18.78 -35.39 4.20
CA GLN A 162 19.54 -36.27 5.09
C GLN A 162 21.06 -36.04 5.05
N ALA A 163 21.62 -35.60 3.92
CA ALA A 163 23.04 -35.26 3.84
C ALA A 163 23.34 -33.97 4.61
N LEU A 164 22.41 -33.01 4.54
CA LEU A 164 22.47 -31.80 5.36
C LEU A 164 22.32 -32.13 6.85
N TYR A 165 21.37 -32.99 7.21
CA TYR A 165 21.21 -33.47 8.60
C TYR A 165 22.49 -34.08 9.16
N ALA A 166 23.12 -35.00 8.43
CA ALA A 166 24.39 -35.61 8.86
C ALA A 166 25.48 -34.55 9.08
N THR A 167 25.57 -33.56 8.19
CA THR A 167 26.52 -32.45 8.30
C THR A 167 26.25 -31.59 9.54
N LEU A 168 24.97 -31.31 9.84
CA LEU A 168 24.57 -30.53 11.01
C LEU A 168 24.85 -31.30 12.30
N VAL A 169 24.53 -32.60 12.36
CA VAL A 169 24.81 -33.45 13.53
C VAL A 169 26.31 -33.57 13.79
N GLU A 170 27.13 -33.74 12.75
CA GLU A 170 28.58 -33.75 12.88
C GLU A 170 29.11 -32.44 13.50
N ARG A 171 28.50 -31.30 13.14
CA ARG A 171 28.95 -29.97 13.56
C ARG A 171 28.40 -29.52 14.92
N PHE A 172 27.16 -29.87 15.25
CA PHE A 172 26.43 -29.35 16.40
C PHE A 172 26.04 -30.43 17.43
N GLY A 173 26.20 -31.71 17.10
CA GLY A 173 25.92 -32.85 17.98
C GLY A 173 24.44 -32.94 18.36
N ASP A 174 24.18 -33.35 19.61
CA ASP A 174 22.84 -33.55 20.17
C ASP A 174 21.96 -32.29 20.17
N LYS A 175 22.56 -31.11 19.99
CA LYS A 175 21.85 -29.84 19.87
C LYS A 175 20.96 -29.77 18.63
N VAL A 176 21.27 -30.52 17.57
CA VAL A 176 20.40 -30.60 16.39
C VAL A 176 19.06 -31.23 16.75
N GLN A 177 19.07 -32.28 17.58
CA GLN A 177 17.83 -32.92 18.02
C GLN A 177 17.07 -32.00 18.97
N GLN A 178 17.74 -31.36 19.93
CA GLN A 178 17.11 -30.38 20.81
C GLN A 178 16.44 -29.23 20.04
N LEU A 179 17.08 -28.77 18.96
CA LEU A 179 16.52 -27.74 18.08
C LEU A 179 15.36 -28.27 17.22
N LEU A 180 15.42 -29.52 16.75
CA LEU A 180 14.29 -30.17 16.08
C LEU A 180 13.11 -30.38 17.03
N ASP A 181 13.36 -30.74 18.28
CA ASP A 181 12.33 -30.92 19.31
C ASP A 181 11.67 -29.57 19.66
N GLN A 182 12.44 -28.48 19.68
CA GLN A 182 11.95 -27.10 19.79
C GLN A 182 11.26 -26.59 18.52
N ALA A 183 11.43 -27.31 17.41
CA ALA A 183 10.85 -27.02 16.12
C ALA A 183 9.80 -28.06 15.69
N THR A 184 9.29 -28.82 16.65
CA THR A 184 8.32 -29.88 16.36
C THR A 184 7.05 -29.24 15.84
N ALA A 185 6.58 -29.77 14.73
CA ALA A 185 5.31 -29.36 14.20
C ALA A 185 4.18 -29.80 15.13
N THR A 186 3.17 -28.95 15.31
CA THR A 186 2.09 -29.16 16.27
C THR A 186 0.87 -29.74 15.60
N ALA A 187 0.17 -30.67 16.27
CA ALA A 187 -1.22 -31.01 16.01
C ALA A 187 -2.06 -30.66 17.25
N VAL A 188 -2.96 -29.68 17.16
CA VAL A 188 -3.95 -29.39 18.20
C VAL A 188 -5.24 -30.18 17.89
N PRO A 189 -5.81 -30.99 18.78
CA PRO A 189 -7.03 -31.73 18.44
C PRO A 189 -8.26 -30.80 18.40
N LEU A 190 -8.97 -30.70 17.27
CA LEU A 190 -10.31 -30.10 17.19
C LEU A 190 -11.38 -31.09 17.66
N PRO A 191 -12.41 -30.62 18.38
CA PRO A 191 -13.67 -31.36 18.51
C PRO A 191 -14.23 -31.77 17.14
N ARG A 192 -15.01 -32.86 17.09
CA ARG A 192 -15.64 -33.36 15.85
C ARG A 192 -16.47 -32.32 15.11
N ASP A 193 -17.20 -31.50 15.86
CA ASP A 193 -18.05 -30.42 15.34
C ASP A 193 -17.93 -29.22 16.29
N PRO A 194 -16.85 -28.42 16.18
CA PRO A 194 -16.56 -27.37 17.15
C PRO A 194 -17.67 -26.31 17.13
N ARG A 195 -18.21 -25.98 18.30
CA ARG A 195 -19.26 -24.97 18.52
C ARG A 195 -18.74 -23.88 19.45
N PRO A 196 -19.16 -22.62 19.27
CA PRO A 196 -18.86 -21.56 20.23
C PRO A 196 -19.22 -21.98 21.67
N GLY A 197 -18.26 -21.83 22.58
CA GLY A 197 -18.33 -22.26 23.98
C GLY A 197 -17.80 -23.67 24.26
N ASP A 198 -17.40 -24.45 23.25
CA ASP A 198 -16.72 -25.74 23.46
C ASP A 198 -15.32 -25.50 24.04
N THR A 199 -14.96 -26.26 25.08
CA THR A 199 -13.66 -26.17 25.75
C THR A 199 -13.00 -27.53 25.89
N TRP A 200 -11.67 -27.60 25.76
CA TRP A 200 -10.90 -28.82 26.01
C TRP A 200 -9.48 -28.50 26.50
N HIS A 201 -8.78 -29.53 26.97
CA HIS A 201 -7.39 -29.43 27.44
C HIS A 201 -6.52 -30.38 26.63
N ALA A 202 -5.40 -29.90 26.10
CA ALA A 202 -4.43 -30.69 25.35
C ALA A 202 -3.06 -29.99 25.35
N ASP A 203 -2.01 -30.72 24.99
CA ASP A 203 -0.71 -30.11 24.76
C ASP A 203 -0.75 -29.26 23.48
N ALA A 204 -0.18 -28.05 23.55
CA ALA A 204 0.09 -27.17 22.44
C ALA A 204 1.60 -27.11 22.23
N ALA A 205 2.07 -27.36 21.01
CA ALA A 205 3.35 -26.84 20.56
C ALA A 205 3.05 -25.56 19.74
N LEU A 206 3.80 -24.49 19.94
CA LEU A 206 3.58 -23.26 19.19
C LEU A 206 4.93 -22.76 18.70
N TRP A 207 4.93 -21.95 17.65
CA TRP A 207 6.18 -21.51 17.04
C TRP A 207 7.09 -20.82 18.07
N GLY A 208 8.30 -21.37 18.23
CA GLY A 208 9.29 -20.88 19.20
C GLY A 208 9.03 -21.29 20.64
N LEU A 209 8.05 -22.17 20.90
CA LEU A 209 7.74 -22.71 22.22
C LEU A 209 7.93 -24.24 22.25
N PRO A 210 8.45 -24.81 23.36
CA PRO A 210 8.33 -26.25 23.59
C PRO A 210 6.86 -26.66 23.74
N SER A 211 6.59 -27.96 23.71
CA SER A 211 5.26 -28.49 24.05
C SER A 211 4.85 -28.01 25.45
N VAL A 212 3.66 -27.40 25.55
CA VAL A 212 3.12 -26.77 26.75
C VAL A 212 1.65 -27.14 26.89
N ALA A 213 1.18 -27.43 28.10
CA ALA A 213 -0.23 -27.70 28.32
C ALA A 213 -1.07 -26.45 28.03
N ALA A 214 -2.20 -26.63 27.36
CA ALA A 214 -3.08 -25.53 26.96
C ALA A 214 -4.56 -25.84 27.20
N ASP A 215 -5.27 -24.82 27.65
CA ASP A 215 -6.74 -24.80 27.70
C ASP A 215 -7.26 -24.09 26.45
N TYR A 216 -8.18 -24.74 25.75
CA TYR A 216 -8.76 -24.27 24.50
C TYR A 216 -10.22 -23.89 24.68
N GLU A 217 -10.66 -22.85 23.98
CA GLU A 217 -12.06 -22.43 23.90
C GLU A 217 -12.40 -22.03 22.47
N VAL A 218 -13.48 -22.59 21.91
CA VAL A 218 -14.04 -22.08 20.65
C VAL A 218 -14.79 -20.79 20.93
N LEU A 219 -14.30 -19.67 20.41
CA LEU A 219 -14.93 -18.37 20.58
C LEU A 219 -16.06 -18.13 19.58
N ASP A 220 -15.83 -18.50 18.33
CA ASP A 220 -16.76 -18.24 17.23
C ASP A 220 -16.57 -19.24 16.08
N ARG A 221 -17.55 -19.31 15.17
CA ARG A 221 -17.49 -20.15 13.97
C ARG A 221 -18.25 -19.52 12.80
N ASP A 222 -17.58 -19.45 11.66
CA ASP A 222 -18.13 -19.01 10.38
C ASP A 222 -17.86 -20.08 9.32
N GLY A 223 -18.90 -20.87 9.00
CA GLY A 223 -18.77 -22.00 8.07
C GLY A 223 -17.77 -23.06 8.57
N ASP A 224 -16.69 -23.25 7.80
CA ASP A 224 -15.56 -24.11 8.13
C ASP A 224 -14.50 -23.41 8.98
N ARG A 225 -14.59 -22.10 9.20
CA ARG A 225 -13.61 -21.32 9.97
C ARG A 225 -13.98 -21.30 11.44
N VAL A 226 -13.05 -21.63 12.31
CA VAL A 226 -13.24 -21.75 13.76
C VAL A 226 -12.24 -20.84 14.46
N LEU A 227 -12.74 -19.89 15.25
CA LEU A 227 -11.91 -19.03 16.10
C LEU A 227 -11.74 -19.68 17.47
N ILE A 228 -10.50 -19.83 17.89
CA ILE A 228 -10.12 -20.59 19.08
C ILE A 228 -9.21 -19.69 19.94
N ALA A 229 -9.51 -19.60 21.23
CA ALA A 229 -8.60 -19.06 22.24
C ALA A 229 -7.82 -20.19 22.90
N LEU A 230 -6.57 -19.90 23.24
CA LEU A 230 -5.65 -20.81 23.91
C LEU A 230 -5.05 -20.09 25.10
N THR A 231 -5.06 -20.71 26.28
CA THR A 231 -4.31 -20.28 27.45
C THR A 231 -3.19 -21.28 27.70
N LEU A 232 -1.95 -20.82 27.73
CA LEU A 232 -0.76 -21.66 27.88
C LEU A 232 -0.28 -21.60 29.33
N ASP A 233 -0.14 -22.76 29.95
CA ASP A 233 0.41 -22.87 31.30
C ASP A 233 1.26 -24.14 31.42
N GLY A 234 2.58 -23.97 31.52
CA GLY A 234 3.50 -25.07 31.75
C GLY A 234 4.83 -24.64 32.34
N ASP A 235 5.72 -25.61 32.52
CA ASP A 235 6.99 -25.40 33.21
C ASP A 235 7.87 -24.37 32.48
N GLY A 236 7.90 -23.14 33.01
CA GLY A 236 8.67 -22.03 32.44
C GLY A 236 8.03 -21.36 31.23
N VAL A 237 6.81 -21.72 30.82
CA VAL A 237 6.08 -21.11 29.70
C VAL A 237 4.69 -20.67 30.16
N THR A 238 4.38 -19.40 29.93
CA THR A 238 3.02 -18.87 30.12
C THR A 238 2.65 -18.02 28.91
N GLY A 239 1.38 -17.95 28.56
CA GLY A 239 0.97 -17.15 27.41
C GLY A 239 -0.48 -17.32 27.03
N GLN A 240 -0.87 -16.61 25.99
CA GLN A 240 -2.19 -16.70 25.39
C GLN A 240 -2.05 -16.65 23.87
N ALA A 241 -2.98 -17.32 23.19
CA ALA A 241 -3.10 -17.20 21.76
C ALA A 241 -4.57 -17.14 21.32
N ARG A 242 -4.78 -16.57 20.14
CA ARG A 242 -6.01 -16.70 19.38
C ARG A 242 -5.66 -17.18 18.00
N MET A 243 -6.52 -18.02 17.46
CA MET A 243 -6.26 -18.69 16.21
C MET A 243 -7.53 -18.90 15.40
N VAL A 244 -7.44 -18.69 14.11
CA VAL A 244 -8.47 -19.10 13.15
C VAL A 244 -8.00 -20.37 12.46
N ALA A 245 -8.85 -21.39 12.50
CA ALA A 245 -8.58 -22.74 12.03
C ALA A 245 -9.63 -23.18 11.01
N ARG A 246 -9.25 -23.94 9.99
CA ARG A 246 -10.22 -24.56 9.06
C ARG A 246 -10.65 -25.93 9.52
N TRP A 247 -11.94 -26.21 9.58
CA TRP A 247 -12.50 -27.52 9.87
C TRP A 247 -12.85 -28.24 8.54
N PRO A 248 -12.56 -29.54 8.36
CA PRO A 248 -12.00 -30.48 9.34
C PRO A 248 -10.47 -30.60 9.33
N SER A 249 -9.76 -29.91 8.43
CA SER A 249 -8.29 -30.06 8.29
C SER A 249 -7.51 -29.64 9.53
N GLY A 250 -8.10 -28.70 10.28
CA GLY A 250 -7.55 -27.86 11.33
C GLY A 250 -6.30 -27.07 10.91
N MET A 251 -6.09 -26.85 9.61
CA MET A 251 -5.02 -25.97 9.18
C MET A 251 -5.26 -24.54 9.70
N PRO A 252 -4.26 -23.88 10.32
CA PRO A 252 -4.41 -22.51 10.77
C PRO A 252 -4.53 -21.60 9.55
N GLU A 253 -5.42 -20.62 9.62
CA GLU A 253 -5.43 -19.51 8.68
C GLU A 253 -4.75 -18.27 9.29
N ALA A 254 -4.85 -18.09 10.59
CA ALA A 254 -4.19 -16.99 11.29
C ALA A 254 -3.98 -17.35 12.77
N LEU A 255 -2.90 -16.86 13.37
CA LEU A 255 -2.56 -17.06 14.78
C LEU A 255 -1.92 -15.78 15.31
N ARG A 256 -2.41 -15.30 16.46
CA ARG A 256 -1.73 -14.32 17.32
C ARG A 256 -1.34 -15.01 18.61
N LEU A 257 -0.07 -14.93 18.96
CA LEU A 257 0.52 -15.55 20.15
C LEU A 257 1.28 -14.50 20.95
N HIS A 258 0.92 -14.36 22.22
CA HIS A 258 1.80 -13.77 23.22
C HIS A 258 2.29 -14.86 24.17
N SER A 259 3.59 -14.91 24.42
CA SER A 259 4.15 -15.85 25.37
C SER A 259 5.34 -15.28 26.12
N THR A 260 5.54 -15.79 27.33
CA THR A 260 6.72 -15.57 28.16
C THR A 260 7.37 -16.92 28.43
N VAL A 261 8.62 -17.06 28.00
CA VAL A 261 9.43 -18.26 28.19
C VAL A 261 10.58 -17.93 29.12
N THR A 262 10.73 -18.71 30.19
CA THR A 262 11.89 -18.68 31.06
C THR A 262 12.85 -19.76 30.60
N LEU A 263 14.09 -19.38 30.30
CA LEU A 263 15.18 -20.25 29.88
C LEU A 263 16.29 -20.21 30.95
N PRO A 264 16.17 -20.98 32.05
CA PRO A 264 17.13 -20.92 33.15
C PRO A 264 18.57 -21.24 32.74
N GLU A 265 18.74 -22.19 31.82
CA GLU A 265 20.06 -22.58 31.31
C GLU A 265 20.75 -21.46 30.52
N GLN A 266 19.97 -20.53 29.99
CA GLN A 266 20.45 -19.39 29.21
C GLN A 266 20.45 -18.09 30.01
N ASN A 267 20.06 -18.17 31.29
CA ASN A 267 19.88 -17.02 32.17
C ASN A 267 19.00 -15.93 31.52
N ALA A 268 17.93 -16.32 30.84
CA ALA A 268 17.10 -15.40 30.06
C ALA A 268 15.61 -15.67 30.23
N ARG A 269 14.82 -14.62 30.10
CA ARG A 269 13.38 -14.62 29.90
C ARG A 269 13.10 -13.99 28.55
N VAL A 270 12.32 -14.67 27.72
CA VAL A 270 11.92 -14.19 26.39
C VAL A 270 10.43 -13.89 26.42
N GLU A 271 10.06 -12.63 26.19
CA GLU A 271 8.69 -12.25 25.85
C GLU A 271 8.57 -12.25 24.33
N GLN A 272 7.54 -12.90 23.80
CA GLN A 272 7.32 -13.03 22.36
C GLN A 272 5.92 -12.54 22.00
N ARG A 273 5.83 -11.69 20.98
CA ARG A 273 4.61 -11.42 20.22
C ARG A 273 4.81 -11.98 18.83
N LEU A 274 3.96 -12.90 18.43
CA LEU A 274 4.06 -13.61 17.18
C LEU A 274 2.73 -13.58 16.45
N LEU A 275 2.82 -13.38 15.14
CA LEU A 275 1.70 -13.44 14.24
C LEU A 275 2.05 -14.36 13.07
N LEU A 276 1.17 -15.31 12.80
CA LEU A 276 1.19 -16.18 11.63
C LEU A 276 -0.07 -15.91 10.80
N ILE A 277 0.05 -15.66 9.50
CA ILE A 277 -1.11 -15.39 8.63
C ILE A 277 -0.97 -16.15 7.31
N SER A 278 -1.99 -16.95 6.98
CA SER A 278 -2.18 -17.57 5.68
C SER A 278 -2.22 -16.50 4.59
N GLN A 279 -1.33 -16.63 3.62
CA GLN A 279 -1.25 -15.75 2.47
C GLN A 279 -2.32 -16.08 1.43
N SER A 280 -3.02 -17.21 1.55
CA SER A 280 -4.10 -17.60 0.63
C SER A 280 -5.48 -17.15 1.10
N HIS A 281 -5.67 -16.99 2.41
CA HIS A 281 -7.00 -16.74 3.00
C HIS A 281 -7.15 -15.35 3.62
N TYR A 282 -6.05 -14.65 3.93
CA TYR A 282 -6.07 -13.29 4.47
C TYR A 282 -5.33 -12.31 3.54
N PRO A 283 -6.05 -11.46 2.80
CA PRO A 283 -5.45 -10.49 1.86
C PRO A 283 -5.05 -9.17 2.54
N TYR A 284 -5.27 -9.03 3.86
CA TYR A 284 -5.04 -7.76 4.55
C TYR A 284 -3.65 -7.68 5.16
N PRO A 285 -2.96 -6.54 5.01
CA PRO A 285 -1.64 -6.36 5.56
C PRO A 285 -1.62 -6.40 7.07
N VAL A 286 -0.66 -7.16 7.59
CA VAL A 286 -0.20 -7.02 8.96
C VAL A 286 0.54 -5.72 9.07
N ARG A 287 0.04 -4.81 9.90
CA ARG A 287 0.82 -3.65 10.31
C ARG A 287 1.88 -4.14 11.27
N ASP A 288 3.14 -3.82 10.97
CA ASP A 288 4.27 -4.18 11.81
C ASP A 288 4.15 -3.59 13.22
N TRP A 289 3.48 -2.45 13.36
CA TRP A 289 3.18 -1.86 14.66
C TRP A 289 2.30 -2.70 15.58
N ASP A 290 1.59 -3.72 15.09
CA ASP A 290 0.79 -4.57 15.97
C ASP A 290 1.70 -5.56 16.70
N VAL A 291 2.87 -5.82 16.14
CA VAL A 291 3.88 -6.72 16.67
C VAL A 291 4.98 -5.95 17.40
N ASP A 292 5.35 -4.78 16.87
CA ASP A 292 6.32 -3.85 17.46
C ASP A 292 5.64 -2.84 18.42
N PRO A 293 5.81 -3.00 19.75
CA PRO A 293 5.19 -2.10 20.73
C PRO A 293 5.61 -0.63 20.59
N ILE A 294 6.84 -0.35 20.16
CA ILE A 294 7.33 1.04 20.02
C ILE A 294 6.56 1.73 18.90
N GLN A 295 6.38 1.04 17.78
CA GLN A 295 5.57 1.57 16.68
C GLN A 295 4.09 1.72 17.08
N ALA A 296 3.54 0.80 17.90
CA ALA A 296 2.18 0.92 18.41
C ALA A 296 1.96 2.21 19.20
N GLU A 297 2.91 2.52 20.10
CA GLU A 297 2.92 3.76 20.90
C GLU A 297 3.06 4.99 20.02
N MET A 298 4.04 4.99 19.09
CA MET A 298 4.23 6.10 18.15
C MET A 298 2.98 6.39 17.32
N GLN A 299 2.25 5.34 16.91
CA GLN A 299 1.03 5.50 16.15
C GLN A 299 -0.14 6.01 16.99
N ALA A 300 -0.24 5.57 18.24
CA ALA A 300 -1.22 6.09 19.19
C ALA A 300 -0.98 7.59 19.39
N ASP A 301 0.27 7.99 19.67
CA ASP A 301 0.70 9.38 19.77
C ASP A 301 0.37 10.19 18.52
N TYR A 302 0.66 9.66 17.33
CA TYR A 302 0.35 10.31 16.07
C TYR A 302 -1.17 10.55 15.92
N THR A 303 -1.97 9.56 16.28
CA THR A 303 -3.44 9.62 16.21
C THR A 303 -4.00 10.62 17.21
N GLU A 304 -3.48 10.66 18.43
CA GLU A 304 -3.85 11.67 19.43
C GLU A 304 -3.52 13.09 18.95
N ARG A 305 -2.34 13.29 18.36
CA ARG A 305 -1.96 14.58 17.77
C ARG A 305 -2.90 14.98 16.63
N ARG A 306 -3.28 14.03 15.77
CA ARG A 306 -4.24 14.26 14.68
C ARG A 306 -5.64 14.63 15.17
N LEU A 307 -6.05 14.15 16.34
CA LEU A 307 -7.32 14.55 16.97
C LEU A 307 -7.22 15.94 17.61
N ALA A 308 -6.07 16.28 18.19
CA ALA A 308 -5.84 17.58 18.83
C ALA A 308 -5.63 18.71 17.83
N ASP A 309 -4.95 18.44 16.71
CA ASP A 309 -4.63 19.39 15.65
C ASP A 309 -4.96 18.78 14.27
N PRO A 310 -6.25 18.72 13.90
CA PRO A 310 -6.71 18.09 12.67
C PRO A 310 -6.41 18.96 11.44
N PHE A 311 -6.03 18.31 10.34
CA PHE A 311 -5.99 18.95 9.03
C PHE A 311 -7.38 18.88 8.38
N PHE A 312 -8.05 20.02 8.27
CA PHE A 312 -9.36 20.13 7.64
C PHE A 312 -9.25 20.14 6.12
N MET A 313 -10.07 19.32 5.47
CA MET A 313 -10.23 19.30 4.02
C MET A 313 -11.46 20.13 3.64
N GLU A 314 -11.36 20.91 2.56
CA GLU A 314 -12.50 21.63 2.00
C GLU A 314 -13.59 20.63 1.57
N ALA A 315 -14.85 20.93 1.85
CA ALA A 315 -15.97 20.01 1.63
C ALA A 315 -16.13 19.58 0.16
N GLY A 316 -15.70 20.43 -0.79
CA GLY A 316 -15.66 20.16 -2.23
C GLY A 316 -14.40 19.48 -2.73
N SER A 317 -13.39 19.29 -1.88
CA SER A 317 -12.10 18.72 -2.29
C SER A 317 -12.10 17.20 -2.41
N LEU A 318 -13.07 16.52 -1.78
CA LEU A 318 -13.25 15.08 -1.90
C LEU A 318 -13.76 14.74 -3.30
N GLN A 319 -13.00 13.92 -4.03
CA GLN A 319 -13.46 13.42 -5.31
C GLN A 319 -14.75 12.60 -5.11
N PRO A 320 -15.73 12.73 -6.02
CA PRO A 320 -16.94 11.94 -5.94
C PRO A 320 -16.61 10.47 -6.18
N LEU A 321 -17.28 9.60 -5.44
CA LEU A 321 -17.24 8.16 -5.68
C LEU A 321 -17.74 7.88 -7.11
N ARG A 322 -17.00 7.04 -7.82
CA ARG A 322 -17.25 6.60 -9.18
C ARG A 322 -18.17 5.40 -9.19
N ASP A 323 -18.92 5.25 -10.28
CA ASP A 323 -19.72 4.06 -10.51
C ASP A 323 -18.85 2.83 -10.85
N ALA A 324 -19.44 1.64 -10.75
CA ALA A 324 -18.76 0.37 -11.02
C ALA A 324 -18.19 0.28 -12.44
N GLY A 325 -18.85 0.89 -13.43
CA GLY A 325 -18.40 0.85 -14.83
C GLY A 325 -17.08 1.60 -15.00
N HIS A 326 -16.99 2.80 -14.43
CA HIS A 326 -15.77 3.60 -14.44
C HIS A 326 -14.61 2.92 -13.72
N VAL A 327 -14.87 2.35 -12.54
CA VAL A 327 -13.86 1.62 -11.77
C VAL A 327 -13.37 0.39 -12.54
N ASN A 328 -14.26 -0.35 -13.21
CA ASN A 328 -13.87 -1.50 -14.03
C ASN A 328 -13.01 -1.12 -15.24
N THR A 329 -13.30 -0.01 -15.92
CA THR A 329 -12.46 0.49 -17.02
C THR A 329 -11.04 0.83 -16.54
N LEU A 330 -10.91 1.38 -15.33
CA LEU A 330 -9.60 1.64 -14.74
C LEU A 330 -8.87 0.31 -14.40
N LEU A 331 -9.57 -0.70 -13.89
CA LEU A 331 -8.97 -2.02 -13.63
C LEU A 331 -8.53 -2.73 -14.92
N ASP A 332 -9.32 -2.65 -16.01
CA ASP A 332 -8.95 -3.19 -17.33
C ASP A 332 -7.64 -2.59 -17.85
N SER A 333 -7.31 -1.38 -17.40
CA SER A 333 -6.12 -0.68 -17.85
C SER A 333 -4.83 -1.07 -17.13
N LEU A 334 -4.96 -1.70 -15.96
CA LEU A 334 -3.81 -2.15 -15.16
C LEU A 334 -3.18 -3.43 -15.70
N GLU A 335 -3.89 -4.20 -16.52
CA GLU A 335 -3.43 -5.49 -17.06
C GLU A 335 -2.08 -5.39 -17.80
N ASP A 336 -1.74 -4.23 -18.35
CA ASP A 336 -0.55 -3.98 -19.17
C ASP A 336 0.49 -3.03 -18.55
N SER A 337 0.26 -2.54 -17.33
CA SER A 337 0.98 -1.39 -16.77
C SER A 337 1.97 -1.74 -15.65
N LEU A 338 2.01 -3.00 -15.21
CA LEU A 338 2.88 -3.44 -14.12
C LEU A 338 4.28 -3.82 -14.61
N PHE A 339 5.29 -3.39 -13.86
CA PHE A 339 6.70 -3.68 -14.14
C PHE A 339 7.37 -4.39 -12.95
N TYR A 340 8.52 -5.03 -13.19
CA TYR A 340 9.37 -5.55 -12.13
C TYR A 340 10.85 -5.23 -12.35
N HIS A 341 11.59 -4.97 -11.28
CA HIS A 341 13.03 -4.81 -11.28
C HIS A 341 13.69 -6.20 -11.24
N THR A 342 14.48 -6.52 -12.27
CA THR A 342 15.16 -7.81 -12.42
C THR A 342 16.21 -8.05 -11.34
N ASP A 343 17.04 -7.04 -11.03
CA ASP A 343 18.09 -7.16 -9.99
C ASP A 343 17.59 -7.14 -8.54
N GLU A 344 16.57 -6.33 -8.21
CA GLU A 344 16.03 -6.24 -6.85
C GLU A 344 14.94 -7.27 -6.56
N HIS A 345 14.49 -7.97 -7.61
CA HIS A 345 13.38 -8.92 -7.61
C HIS A 345 12.09 -8.33 -7.05
N ARG A 346 11.73 -7.10 -7.45
CA ARG A 346 10.58 -6.35 -6.91
C ARG A 346 9.60 -5.94 -8.00
N LEU A 347 8.29 -5.97 -7.72
CA LEU A 347 7.31 -5.26 -8.53
C LEU A 347 7.48 -3.74 -8.33
N VAL A 348 7.40 -3.01 -9.43
CA VAL A 348 7.55 -1.56 -9.48
C VAL A 348 6.22 -0.96 -9.91
N THR A 349 5.70 -0.05 -9.10
CA THR A 349 4.38 0.60 -9.28
C THR A 349 4.49 2.09 -9.60
N THR A 350 5.71 2.64 -9.70
CA THR A 350 5.97 4.08 -9.88
C THR A 350 5.42 4.66 -11.19
N GLY A 351 5.10 3.84 -12.20
CA GLY A 351 4.49 4.31 -13.45
C GLY A 351 3.01 4.68 -13.35
N ASP A 352 2.24 4.10 -12.42
CA ASP A 352 0.77 4.08 -12.52
C ASP A 352 0.04 5.08 -11.62
N TRP A 353 0.76 6.05 -11.05
CA TRP A 353 0.25 6.95 -9.99
C TRP A 353 -1.08 7.64 -10.31
N ALA A 354 -1.35 7.94 -11.58
CA ALA A 354 -2.51 8.71 -11.96
C ALA A 354 -3.75 7.85 -12.33
N LEU A 355 -3.58 6.54 -12.58
CA LEU A 355 -4.65 5.53 -12.48
C LEU A 355 -4.91 5.16 -11.01
N ALA A 356 -3.87 5.25 -10.19
CA ALA A 356 -3.85 4.90 -8.78
C ALA A 356 -4.38 6.00 -7.84
N ALA A 357 -5.08 7.04 -8.30
CA ALA A 357 -5.78 7.96 -7.41
C ALA A 357 -7.31 7.67 -7.32
N PRO A 358 -8.04 7.47 -8.43
CA PRO A 358 -9.48 7.24 -8.37
C PRO A 358 -9.85 5.89 -7.77
N LEU A 359 -9.17 4.80 -8.15
CA LEU A 359 -9.48 3.53 -7.48
C LEU A 359 -8.99 3.52 -5.99
N GLN A 360 -8.30 4.57 -5.48
CA GLN A 360 -7.74 4.70 -4.09
C GLN A 360 -8.78 4.84 -3.04
N GLN A 361 -9.89 5.32 -3.52
CA GLN A 361 -11.08 5.53 -2.74
C GLN A 361 -11.93 4.25 -2.75
N GLN A 362 -11.80 3.38 -3.76
CA GLN A 362 -12.85 2.43 -4.13
C GLN A 362 -12.40 1.03 -4.55
N THR A 363 -11.12 0.68 -4.59
CA THR A 363 -10.71 -0.71 -4.78
C THR A 363 -9.56 -1.10 -3.86
N SER A 364 -9.43 -2.41 -3.67
CA SER A 364 -8.24 -3.04 -3.13
C SER A 364 -7.93 -4.25 -3.98
N PHE A 365 -6.66 -4.59 -4.06
CA PHE A 365 -6.20 -5.64 -4.94
C PHE A 365 -5.34 -6.66 -4.19
N HIS A 366 -5.55 -7.94 -4.48
CA HIS A 366 -4.86 -9.08 -3.88
C HIS A 366 -4.32 -9.97 -5.00
N LEU A 367 -3.05 -10.38 -4.94
CA LEU A 367 -2.45 -11.23 -5.95
C LEU A 367 -2.60 -12.71 -5.55
N THR A 368 -3.32 -13.48 -6.35
CA THR A 368 -3.69 -14.87 -6.03
C THR A 368 -2.64 -15.87 -6.48
N GLY A 369 -1.73 -15.52 -7.39
CA GLY A 369 -0.66 -16.42 -7.81
C GLY A 369 -0.04 -16.02 -9.14
N LEU A 370 0.89 -16.85 -9.62
CA LEU A 370 1.44 -16.68 -10.96
C LEU A 370 0.56 -17.42 -11.98
N GLY A 371 0.53 -16.94 -13.22
CA GLY A 371 -0.22 -17.58 -14.32
C GLY A 371 0.39 -18.89 -14.79
N ASP A 372 -0.30 -19.58 -15.71
CA ASP A 372 0.13 -20.88 -16.22
C ASP A 372 1.50 -20.85 -16.94
N ASP A 373 1.88 -19.70 -17.49
CA ASP A 373 3.15 -19.46 -18.17
C ASP A 373 4.26 -18.91 -17.24
N ALA A 374 4.06 -18.99 -15.92
CA ALA A 374 5.03 -18.49 -14.96
C ALA A 374 6.34 -19.28 -14.99
N PRO A 375 7.50 -18.61 -15.03
CA PRO A 375 8.80 -19.27 -15.03
C PRO A 375 8.98 -20.17 -13.81
N ALA A 376 9.48 -21.39 -14.04
CA ALA A 376 9.76 -22.33 -12.98
C ALA A 376 10.74 -21.71 -11.98
N GLY A 377 10.31 -21.64 -10.73
CA GLY A 377 11.15 -21.18 -9.64
C GLY A 377 11.01 -19.71 -9.26
N LEU A 378 9.91 -19.06 -9.61
CA LEU A 378 9.48 -17.78 -9.06
C LEU A 378 8.43 -18.00 -7.97
N ALA A 379 8.51 -17.28 -6.85
CA ALA A 379 7.46 -17.25 -5.84
C ALA A 379 6.97 -15.82 -5.62
N LEU A 380 5.66 -15.63 -5.52
CA LEU A 380 5.07 -14.34 -5.26
C LEU A 380 5.03 -14.07 -3.76
N ASN A 381 5.64 -12.98 -3.30
CA ASN A 381 5.51 -12.53 -1.92
C ASN A 381 4.22 -11.72 -1.74
N ARG A 382 3.21 -12.32 -1.11
CA ARG A 382 1.93 -11.66 -0.83
C ARG A 382 1.98 -10.70 0.38
N LEU A 383 3.14 -10.55 1.02
CA LEU A 383 3.32 -9.68 2.18
C LEU A 383 3.15 -8.20 1.95
N ALA A 384 3.42 -7.79 0.73
CA ALA A 384 3.44 -6.40 0.36
C ALA A 384 2.14 -5.93 -0.29
N GLU A 385 1.11 -6.77 -0.15
CA GLU A 385 -0.29 -6.39 -0.27
C GLU A 385 -0.72 -5.35 0.79
N SER A 386 0.22 -4.82 1.60
CA SER A 386 0.09 -3.54 2.28
C SER A 386 0.04 -2.39 1.28
N GLY A 387 -1.10 -2.27 0.62
CA GLY A 387 -1.37 -1.23 -0.35
C GLY A 387 -1.99 -1.73 -1.64
N GLY A 388 -2.59 -2.93 -1.65
CA GLY A 388 -3.26 -3.55 -2.80
C GLY A 388 -3.94 -2.53 -3.72
N PHE A 389 -3.20 -2.10 -4.74
CA PHE A 389 -3.40 -0.91 -5.58
C PHE A 389 -3.69 0.44 -4.89
N TYR A 390 -4.05 0.45 -3.61
CA TYR A 390 -4.55 1.59 -2.85
C TYR A 390 -4.02 1.74 -1.45
N GLY A 391 -2.72 1.96 -1.49
CA GLY A 391 -1.84 2.41 -0.44
C GLY A 391 -0.41 2.21 -0.93
N LEU A 392 -0.08 2.67 -2.14
CA LEU A 392 1.27 3.18 -2.34
C LEU A 392 1.41 4.23 -1.25
N ALA A 393 2.09 3.87 -0.17
CA ALA A 393 2.61 4.84 0.77
C ALA A 393 3.21 5.97 -0.08
N GLU A 394 3.07 7.22 0.33
CA GLU A 394 4.07 8.20 -0.07
C GLU A 394 5.41 7.52 0.23
N PRO A 395 6.17 7.09 -0.78
CA PRO A 395 7.51 6.71 -0.50
C PRO A 395 8.08 8.03 0.02
N GLY A 396 8.62 8.02 1.23
CA GLY A 396 9.83 8.82 1.38
C GLY A 396 10.69 8.49 0.15
N PRO A 397 11.37 9.44 -0.50
CA PRO A 397 11.99 9.28 -1.83
C PRO A 397 13.00 8.12 -2.00
N GLN A 398 13.08 7.19 -1.03
CA GLN A 398 13.93 6.02 -0.92
C GLN A 398 13.18 4.68 -0.82
N ASP A 399 11.85 4.62 -0.65
CA ASP A 399 11.11 3.35 -0.49
C ASP A 399 10.56 2.81 -1.81
N LEU A 400 11.44 2.22 -2.62
CA LEU A 400 11.12 1.55 -3.88
C LEU A 400 10.72 0.08 -3.62
N GLY A 401 9.46 -0.27 -3.92
CA GLY A 401 9.00 -1.66 -4.09
C GLY A 401 8.84 -2.47 -2.80
N ARG A 402 7.60 -2.80 -2.45
CA ARG A 402 7.30 -3.72 -1.33
C ARG A 402 7.12 -5.17 -1.82
N ASP A 403 6.49 -5.40 -2.97
CA ASP A 403 6.19 -6.74 -3.49
C ASP A 403 7.43 -7.38 -4.11
N LEU A 404 7.81 -8.54 -3.59
CA LEU A 404 9.00 -9.27 -4.03
C LEU A 404 8.62 -10.52 -4.80
N LEU A 405 9.21 -10.66 -5.98
CA LEU A 405 9.36 -11.95 -6.63
C LEU A 405 10.53 -12.65 -5.93
N ILE A 406 10.29 -13.78 -5.27
CA ILE A 406 11.35 -14.53 -4.60
C ILE A 406 11.93 -15.53 -5.61
N PRO A 407 13.22 -15.44 -5.98
CA PRO A 407 13.88 -16.49 -6.73
C PRO A 407 13.97 -17.74 -5.85
N THR A 408 13.48 -18.87 -6.34
CA THR A 408 13.65 -20.15 -5.67
C THR A 408 15.04 -20.73 -6.00
N PRO A 409 15.62 -21.52 -5.10
CA PRO A 409 16.96 -22.06 -5.25
C PRO A 409 17.13 -22.88 -6.54
N ASN A 410 18.29 -22.71 -7.18
CA ASN A 410 18.72 -23.39 -8.42
C ASN A 410 18.00 -22.98 -9.71
N HIS A 411 17.16 -21.95 -9.69
CA HIS A 411 16.56 -21.36 -10.89
C HIS A 411 16.93 -19.88 -10.99
N PRO A 412 17.67 -19.44 -12.04
CA PRO A 412 17.88 -18.02 -12.27
C PRO A 412 16.54 -17.34 -12.57
N MET A 413 16.41 -16.06 -12.18
CA MET A 413 15.25 -15.25 -12.58
C MET A 413 15.04 -15.34 -14.09
N PRO A 414 13.78 -15.41 -14.56
CA PRO A 414 13.48 -15.21 -15.96
C PRO A 414 14.07 -13.87 -16.43
N GLY A 415 14.70 -13.89 -17.62
CA GLY A 415 15.30 -12.71 -18.25
C GLY A 415 14.24 -11.71 -18.73
N ASP A 416 14.45 -11.13 -19.90
CA ASP A 416 13.63 -10.01 -20.44
C ASP A 416 12.18 -10.39 -20.87
N GLU A 417 11.63 -11.48 -20.36
CA GLU A 417 10.31 -12.00 -20.76
C GLU A 417 9.21 -11.57 -19.77
N PRO A 418 8.02 -11.15 -20.26
CA PRO A 418 6.88 -10.85 -19.40
C PRO A 418 6.39 -12.09 -18.63
N ILE A 419 5.91 -11.87 -17.40
CA ILE A 419 5.29 -12.90 -16.58
C ILE A 419 3.80 -12.60 -16.39
N THR A 420 2.99 -13.65 -16.31
CA THR A 420 1.56 -13.50 -15.97
C THR A 420 1.39 -13.62 -14.47
N VAL A 421 0.63 -12.71 -13.87
CA VAL A 421 0.28 -12.74 -12.45
C VAL A 421 -1.24 -12.62 -12.32
N ASN A 422 -1.84 -13.53 -11.55
CA ASN A 422 -3.26 -13.55 -11.27
C ASN A 422 -3.55 -12.83 -9.97
N GLY A 423 -4.74 -12.23 -9.88
CA GLY A 423 -5.23 -11.59 -8.66
C GLY A 423 -6.73 -11.40 -8.63
N GLN A 424 -7.19 -10.72 -7.59
CA GLN A 424 -8.57 -10.39 -7.32
C GLN A 424 -8.66 -8.95 -6.82
N ALA A 425 -9.53 -8.15 -7.42
CA ALA A 425 -9.92 -6.84 -6.92
C ALA A 425 -11.21 -6.94 -6.12
N SER A 426 -11.25 -6.27 -4.97
CA SER A 426 -12.48 -5.87 -4.29
C SER A 426 -12.80 -4.43 -4.66
N ILE A 427 -14.01 -4.18 -5.13
CA ILE A 427 -14.50 -2.89 -5.62
C ILE A 427 -15.62 -2.42 -4.69
N TRP A 428 -15.58 -1.17 -4.26
CA TRP A 428 -16.58 -0.54 -3.41
C TRP A 428 -17.38 0.49 -4.20
N VAL A 429 -18.64 0.18 -4.45
CA VAL A 429 -19.56 0.99 -5.28
C VAL A 429 -20.51 1.77 -4.35
N PRO A 430 -20.75 3.08 -4.59
CA PRO A 430 -21.67 3.85 -3.77
C PRO A 430 -23.12 3.36 -3.91
N GLY A 431 -23.76 3.09 -2.76
CA GLY A 431 -25.20 2.91 -2.65
C GLY A 431 -25.96 4.23 -2.55
N GLU A 432 -27.24 4.15 -2.17
CA GLU A 432 -28.09 5.33 -1.96
C GLU A 432 -27.65 6.11 -0.71
N ALA A 433 -27.44 7.41 -0.86
CA ALA A 433 -27.06 8.28 0.24
C ALA A 433 -28.26 8.61 1.13
N ILE A 434 -28.08 8.53 2.44
CA ILE A 434 -29.06 8.91 3.46
C ILE A 434 -28.53 10.05 4.31
N THR A 435 -29.41 10.85 4.90
CA THR A 435 -29.03 11.91 5.85
C THR A 435 -29.58 11.56 7.22
N VAL A 436 -28.72 11.56 8.24
CA VAL A 436 -29.05 11.17 9.62
C VAL A 436 -28.70 12.29 10.59
N LYS A 437 -29.54 12.47 11.61
CA LYS A 437 -29.32 13.38 12.74
C LYS A 437 -28.99 12.60 14.00
N GLN A 438 -28.56 13.32 15.03
CA GLN A 438 -28.31 12.72 16.34
C GLN A 438 -29.57 12.02 16.85
N GLY A 439 -29.45 10.71 17.12
CA GLY A 439 -30.54 9.86 17.61
C GLY A 439 -31.38 9.18 16.53
N ASP A 440 -31.13 9.43 15.25
CA ASP A 440 -31.75 8.67 14.16
C ASP A 440 -31.15 7.26 14.06
N ASP A 441 -31.91 6.34 13.46
CA ASP A 441 -31.41 5.00 13.15
C ASP A 441 -30.30 5.09 12.08
N LEU A 442 -29.25 4.29 12.26
CA LEU A 442 -28.10 4.22 11.36
C LEU A 442 -28.16 2.97 10.49
N PRO A 443 -27.45 2.95 9.34
CA PRO A 443 -27.29 1.74 8.56
C PRO A 443 -26.76 0.57 9.41
N GLU A 444 -27.12 -0.65 9.02
CA GLU A 444 -26.59 -1.86 9.66
C GLU A 444 -25.05 -1.84 9.68
N GLY A 445 -24.48 -2.25 10.82
CA GLY A 445 -23.04 -2.19 11.05
C GLY A 445 -22.47 -0.79 11.30
N THR A 446 -23.29 0.25 11.45
CA THR A 446 -22.82 1.60 11.86
C THR A 446 -23.46 1.99 13.19
N ARG A 447 -22.63 2.41 14.15
CA ARG A 447 -23.11 2.98 15.42
C ARG A 447 -22.36 4.27 15.76
N VAL A 448 -23.06 5.24 16.33
CA VAL A 448 -22.44 6.44 16.90
C VAL A 448 -21.95 6.10 18.30
N LEU A 449 -20.66 6.30 18.55
CA LEU A 449 -20.06 6.19 19.87
C LEU A 449 -20.24 7.48 20.67
N GLU A 450 -19.97 8.61 20.02
CA GLU A 450 -20.04 9.95 20.60
C GLU A 450 -20.49 10.94 19.52
N TRP A 451 -21.36 11.88 19.89
CA TRP A 451 -21.80 12.97 19.01
C TRP A 451 -21.83 14.26 19.79
N ASP A 452 -20.81 15.08 19.55
CA ASP A 452 -20.64 16.42 20.08
C ASP A 452 -20.94 17.48 19.02
N GLU A 453 -20.93 18.75 19.42
CA GLU A 453 -21.20 19.89 18.53
C GLU A 453 -20.29 19.88 17.28
N ARG A 454 -19.03 19.47 17.42
CA ARG A 454 -18.01 19.56 16.34
C ARG A 454 -17.30 18.25 16.01
N ARG A 455 -17.72 17.16 16.66
CA ARG A 455 -17.11 15.84 16.52
C ARG A 455 -18.17 14.76 16.52
N VAL A 456 -18.08 13.84 15.57
CA VAL A 456 -18.86 12.60 15.61
C VAL A 456 -17.90 11.42 15.51
N ASP A 457 -17.97 10.54 16.49
CA ASP A 457 -17.25 9.26 16.50
C ASP A 457 -18.21 8.16 16.06
N LEU A 458 -17.85 7.53 14.95
CA LEU A 458 -18.57 6.40 14.37
C LEU A 458 -17.78 5.12 14.64
N HIS A 459 -18.50 4.03 14.86
CA HIS A 459 -17.97 2.68 14.85
C HIS A 459 -18.63 1.90 13.72
N LEU A 460 -17.78 1.30 12.89
CA LEU A 460 -18.14 0.62 11.66
C LEU A 460 -17.78 -0.86 11.79
N GLU A 461 -18.77 -1.75 11.69
CA GLU A 461 -18.61 -3.20 11.72
C GLU A 461 -18.37 -3.77 10.31
N ASN A 462 -17.76 -4.96 10.22
CA ASN A 462 -17.72 -5.84 9.04
C ASN A 462 -17.41 -5.17 7.70
N GLU A 463 -16.19 -4.63 7.55
CA GLU A 463 -15.68 -3.98 6.33
C GLU A 463 -16.58 -2.87 5.76
N GLY A 464 -17.64 -2.46 6.47
CA GLY A 464 -18.69 -1.54 6.03
C GLY A 464 -18.11 -0.17 5.73
N ARG A 465 -17.44 -0.06 4.58
CA ARG A 465 -16.89 1.20 4.10
C ARG A 465 -18.10 2.08 3.86
N LEU A 466 -18.12 3.17 4.60
CA LEU A 466 -19.16 4.17 4.60
C LEU A 466 -18.47 5.49 4.25
N SER A 467 -18.98 6.19 3.25
CA SER A 467 -18.61 7.60 3.08
C SER A 467 -19.51 8.42 4.00
N ALA A 468 -18.91 9.10 4.97
CA ALA A 468 -19.63 9.96 5.91
C ALA A 468 -19.18 11.41 5.71
N ARG A 469 -20.16 12.32 5.56
CA ARG A 469 -19.91 13.75 5.34
C ARG A 469 -20.72 14.59 6.34
N PRO A 470 -20.07 15.40 7.18
CA PRO A 470 -20.76 16.33 8.07
C PRO A 470 -21.49 17.43 7.30
N LEU A 471 -22.70 17.77 7.74
CA LEU A 471 -23.54 18.82 7.18
C LEU A 471 -23.92 19.85 8.26
N ASP A 472 -24.07 21.10 7.82
CA ASP A 472 -24.60 22.17 8.65
C ASP A 472 -26.15 22.12 8.77
N ALA A 473 -26.72 23.12 9.44
CA ALA A 473 -28.16 23.22 9.69
C ALA A 473 -29.00 23.41 8.41
N ASP A 474 -28.40 23.96 7.35
CA ASP A 474 -29.04 24.17 6.05
C ASP A 474 -28.89 22.93 5.13
N GLY A 475 -28.10 21.94 5.56
CA GLY A 475 -27.84 20.70 4.82
C GLY A 475 -26.66 20.79 3.86
N GLU A 476 -25.86 21.85 3.98
CA GLU A 476 -24.67 22.06 3.17
C GLU A 476 -23.45 21.33 3.76
N PRO A 477 -22.56 20.77 2.93
CA PRO A 477 -21.33 20.13 3.38
C PRO A 477 -20.41 21.06 4.18
N LEU A 478 -19.93 20.57 5.33
CA LEU A 478 -18.91 21.25 6.13
C LEU A 478 -17.50 20.83 5.73
N ASP A 479 -16.55 21.73 5.88
CA ASP A 479 -15.12 21.40 5.88
C ASP A 479 -14.82 20.51 7.09
N PHE A 480 -14.11 19.41 6.86
CA PHE A 480 -13.96 18.39 7.89
C PHE A 480 -12.64 17.63 7.80
N ALA A 481 -12.24 17.07 8.94
CA ALA A 481 -11.14 16.14 9.05
C ALA A 481 -11.67 14.74 9.41
N VAL A 482 -10.99 13.71 8.93
CA VAL A 482 -11.28 12.32 9.24
C VAL A 482 -10.05 11.72 9.94
N VAL A 483 -10.29 11.06 11.08
CA VAL A 483 -9.26 10.31 11.80
C VAL A 483 -9.76 8.88 12.00
N TYR A 484 -9.03 7.91 11.45
CA TYR A 484 -9.30 6.48 11.63
C TYR A 484 -8.52 5.95 12.83
N ARG A 485 -9.19 5.14 13.65
CA ARG A 485 -8.64 4.51 14.85
C ARG A 485 -8.93 3.02 14.88
N ALA A 486 -7.95 2.24 15.32
CA ALA A 486 -8.17 0.85 15.65
C ALA A 486 -8.83 0.74 17.05
N PRO A 487 -9.69 -0.25 17.29
CA PRO A 487 -10.17 -0.53 18.64
C PRO A 487 -8.99 -0.77 19.59
N LYS A 488 -9.05 -0.13 20.77
CA LYS A 488 -7.98 -0.19 21.79
C LYS A 488 -6.61 0.27 21.24
N GLN A 489 -6.57 1.20 20.30
CA GLN A 489 -5.32 1.74 19.78
C GLN A 489 -4.49 2.36 20.92
N GLY A 490 -3.20 2.04 20.97
CA GLY A 490 -2.29 2.45 22.06
C GLY A 490 -2.24 1.49 23.26
N ASP A 491 -3.14 0.51 23.35
CA ASP A 491 -3.00 -0.57 24.31
C ASP A 491 -2.02 -1.63 23.78
N THR A 492 -0.87 -1.73 24.44
CA THR A 492 0.24 -2.65 24.12
C THR A 492 0.19 -3.95 24.92
N SER A 493 -0.88 -4.19 25.68
CA SER A 493 -1.05 -5.42 26.46
C SER A 493 -1.10 -6.67 25.58
N ALA A 494 -0.62 -7.77 26.16
CA ALA A 494 -0.69 -9.11 25.57
C ALA A 494 -2.13 -9.49 25.19
N ASP A 495 -3.08 -9.24 26.10
CA ASP A 495 -4.48 -9.54 25.92
C ASP A 495 -5.03 -8.81 24.69
N THR A 496 -4.82 -7.50 24.58
CA THR A 496 -5.29 -6.71 23.43
C THR A 496 -4.60 -7.14 22.12
N PHE A 497 -3.31 -7.48 22.15
CA PHE A 497 -2.62 -8.03 20.98
C PHE A 497 -3.33 -9.28 20.46
N VAL A 498 -3.61 -10.25 21.34
CA VAL A 498 -4.24 -11.52 21.01
C VAL A 498 -5.70 -11.34 20.61
N GLU A 499 -6.47 -10.54 21.36
CA GLU A 499 -7.91 -10.33 21.16
C GLU A 499 -8.28 -9.72 19.80
N ARG A 500 -7.35 -9.02 19.16
CA ARG A 500 -7.55 -8.41 17.84
C ARG A 500 -7.68 -9.42 16.70
N LEU A 501 -7.40 -10.71 16.92
CA LEU A 501 -7.73 -11.74 15.94
C LEU A 501 -9.21 -12.16 16.04
N THR A 502 -9.95 -11.97 14.95
CA THR A 502 -11.40 -12.26 14.81
C THR A 502 -11.70 -12.93 13.46
N LEU A 503 -12.87 -13.57 13.31
CA LEU A 503 -13.29 -14.18 12.03
C LEU A 503 -13.69 -13.15 10.97
N GLY A 504 -14.32 -12.05 11.40
CA GLY A 504 -14.68 -10.91 10.56
C GLY A 504 -13.60 -9.83 10.54
N ALA A 505 -13.75 -8.86 9.65
CA ALA A 505 -12.89 -7.68 9.64
C ALA A 505 -13.01 -6.92 10.98
N PRO A 506 -11.88 -6.40 11.51
CA PRO A 506 -11.92 -5.66 12.75
C PRO A 506 -12.81 -4.43 12.55
N PRO A 507 -13.62 -4.07 13.55
CA PRO A 507 -14.40 -2.86 13.45
C PRO A 507 -13.47 -1.64 13.38
N ALA A 508 -13.87 -0.62 12.64
CA ALA A 508 -13.14 0.64 12.53
C ALA A 508 -13.83 1.71 13.37
N GLU A 509 -13.04 2.52 14.08
CA GLU A 509 -13.54 3.73 14.71
C GLU A 509 -13.11 4.95 13.89
N VAL A 510 -14.06 5.81 13.54
CA VAL A 510 -13.83 6.97 12.68
C VAL A 510 -14.32 8.22 13.39
N SER A 511 -13.42 9.17 13.61
CA SER A 511 -13.75 10.49 14.13
C SER A 511 -13.86 11.48 12.97
N LEU A 512 -15.03 12.10 12.83
CA LEU A 512 -15.28 13.23 11.93
C LEU A 512 -15.21 14.50 12.74
N LEU A 513 -14.30 15.42 12.39
CA LEU A 513 -14.10 16.69 13.10
C LEU A 513 -14.39 17.86 12.17
N THR A 514 -14.97 18.94 12.71
CA THR A 514 -15.34 20.15 11.96
C THR A 514 -15.03 21.41 12.77
N GLU A 515 -14.85 22.56 12.11
CA GLU A 515 -14.74 23.84 12.83
C GLU A 515 -16.13 24.41 13.20
N ALA A 516 -17.15 24.09 12.40
CA ALA A 516 -18.53 24.54 12.57
C ALA A 516 -19.43 23.44 13.16
N PRO A 517 -20.58 23.79 13.78
CA PRO A 517 -21.46 22.79 14.38
C PRO A 517 -22.05 21.77 13.39
N ILE A 518 -21.99 20.49 13.72
CA ILE A 518 -22.54 19.38 12.94
C ILE A 518 -24.02 19.21 13.26
N ALA A 519 -24.89 19.50 12.28
CA ALA A 519 -26.34 19.32 12.44
C ALA A 519 -26.81 17.93 11.98
N SER A 520 -26.15 17.36 10.97
CA SER A 520 -26.46 16.03 10.44
C SER A 520 -25.24 15.42 9.72
N LEU A 521 -25.30 14.12 9.42
CA LEU A 521 -24.34 13.42 8.58
C LEU A 521 -25.03 12.92 7.31
N ARG A 522 -24.38 13.11 6.15
CA ARG A 522 -24.70 12.38 4.92
C ARG A 522 -23.88 11.10 4.88
N LEU A 523 -24.58 9.97 4.88
CA LEU A 523 -24.00 8.63 4.90
C LEU A 523 -24.27 7.95 3.55
N THR A 524 -23.22 7.49 2.88
CA THR A 524 -23.31 6.68 1.66
C THR A 524 -22.69 5.30 1.91
N PRO A 525 -23.52 4.26 2.13
CA PRO A 525 -23.04 2.89 2.25
C PRO A 525 -22.33 2.45 0.97
N LEU A 526 -21.22 1.73 1.07
CA LEU A 526 -20.53 1.16 -0.09
C LEU A 526 -20.78 -0.34 -0.18
N GLN A 527 -21.14 -0.81 -1.37
CA GLN A 527 -21.35 -2.22 -1.67
C GLN A 527 -20.07 -2.82 -2.25
N ARG A 528 -19.66 -3.98 -1.73
CA ARG A 528 -18.47 -4.70 -2.20
C ARG A 528 -18.81 -5.62 -3.36
N GLU A 529 -18.07 -5.49 -4.46
CA GLU A 529 -18.06 -6.40 -5.60
C GLU A 529 -16.66 -7.03 -5.70
N GLN A 530 -16.58 -8.31 -6.08
CA GLN A 530 -15.30 -8.98 -6.32
C GLN A 530 -15.11 -9.23 -7.81
N ARG A 531 -13.87 -9.07 -8.27
CA ARG A 531 -13.48 -9.26 -9.67
C ARG A 531 -12.14 -9.98 -9.75
N ALA A 532 -12.07 -11.07 -10.51
CA ALA A 532 -10.80 -11.69 -10.86
C ALA A 532 -10.05 -10.84 -11.90
N LEU A 533 -8.73 -10.79 -11.77
CA LEU A 533 -7.83 -10.02 -12.63
C LEU A 533 -6.62 -10.88 -13.01
N THR A 534 -6.10 -10.63 -14.20
CA THR A 534 -4.86 -11.21 -14.70
C THR A 534 -4.02 -10.04 -15.21
N PHE A 535 -2.73 -10.03 -14.87
CA PHE A 535 -1.79 -8.97 -15.21
C PHE A 535 -0.63 -9.56 -15.99
N THR A 536 -0.16 -8.81 -16.97
CA THR A 536 1.10 -9.06 -17.66
C THR A 536 2.15 -8.13 -17.06
N VAL A 537 3.05 -8.67 -16.22
CA VAL A 537 4.13 -7.91 -15.59
C VAL A 537 5.39 -8.00 -16.43
N ARG A 538 5.97 -6.85 -16.78
CA ARG A 538 7.12 -6.75 -17.70
C ARG A 538 8.40 -6.37 -16.95
N PRO A 539 9.59 -6.78 -17.41
CA PRO A 539 10.85 -6.27 -16.85
C PRO A 539 10.93 -4.75 -17.07
N LEU A 540 11.44 -4.04 -16.07
CA LEU A 540 11.76 -2.62 -16.20
C LEU A 540 12.88 -2.45 -17.26
N PRO A 541 12.78 -1.51 -18.21
CA PRO A 541 13.85 -1.28 -19.18
C PRO A 541 15.19 -0.92 -18.52
N ASP A 542 16.30 -1.34 -19.14
CA ASP A 542 17.67 -1.09 -18.65
C ASP A 542 18.03 0.41 -18.52
N GLU A 543 17.35 1.28 -19.26
CA GLU A 543 17.51 2.73 -19.15
C GLU A 543 16.44 3.30 -18.19
N PRO A 544 16.82 4.20 -17.26
CA PRO A 544 15.86 4.88 -16.39
C PRO A 544 14.99 5.81 -17.23
N ILE A 545 13.89 5.27 -17.74
CA ILE A 545 12.81 6.02 -18.38
C ILE A 545 11.79 6.29 -17.27
N GLU A 546 11.50 7.56 -16.99
CA GLU A 546 10.50 7.94 -15.98
C GLU A 546 9.10 7.38 -16.30
N ASP A 547 8.80 7.16 -17.60
CA ASP A 547 7.53 6.60 -18.12
C ASP A 547 7.79 5.52 -19.21
N PRO A 548 8.01 4.24 -18.88
CA PRO A 548 8.24 3.20 -19.88
C PRO A 548 7.05 3.01 -20.84
N ALA A 549 7.32 2.59 -22.09
CA ALA A 549 6.27 2.39 -23.09
C ALA A 549 5.23 1.35 -22.63
N GLY A 550 3.94 1.74 -22.63
CA GLY A 550 2.83 0.89 -22.20
C GLY A 550 2.21 1.29 -20.86
N VAL A 551 2.82 2.21 -20.11
CA VAL A 551 2.23 2.77 -18.89
C VAL A 551 1.03 3.66 -19.27
N ARG A 552 -0.10 3.45 -18.60
CA ARG A 552 -1.37 4.13 -18.85
C ARG A 552 -1.62 5.06 -17.68
N HIS A 553 -1.76 6.36 -17.91
CA HIS A 553 -1.63 7.29 -16.79
C HIS A 553 -2.93 7.90 -16.31
N GLU A 554 -3.95 8.21 -17.12
CA GLU A 554 -5.08 8.99 -16.59
C GLU A 554 -6.45 8.66 -17.20
N ALA A 555 -7.49 8.70 -16.36
CA ALA A 555 -8.84 8.98 -16.83
C ALA A 555 -8.85 10.32 -17.56
N SER A 556 -9.66 10.46 -18.62
CA SER A 556 -9.64 11.66 -19.47
C SER A 556 -9.50 12.96 -18.66
N PRO A 557 -8.42 13.75 -18.83
CA PRO A 557 -8.18 14.97 -18.07
C PRO A 557 -9.20 16.06 -18.45
N LEU A 558 -10.08 15.76 -19.42
CA LEU A 558 -11.18 16.63 -19.77
C LEU A 558 -12.06 16.80 -18.55
N PRO A 559 -12.08 18.01 -18.01
CA PRO A 559 -12.79 18.23 -16.79
C PRO A 559 -14.29 18.32 -17.09
N PRO A 560 -15.17 18.10 -16.11
CA PRO A 560 -16.60 18.08 -16.35
C PRO A 560 -17.06 19.42 -16.94
N VAL A 561 -18.07 19.34 -17.80
CA VAL A 561 -18.75 20.54 -18.30
C VAL A 561 -19.30 21.30 -17.09
N PRO A 562 -18.93 22.57 -16.89
CA PRO A 562 -19.43 23.34 -15.75
C PRO A 562 -20.95 23.41 -15.77
N GLU A 563 -21.58 23.14 -14.63
CA GLU A 563 -23.05 23.16 -14.51
C GLU A 563 -23.64 24.57 -14.69
N ARG A 564 -22.84 25.61 -14.43
CA ARG A 564 -23.23 27.02 -14.55
C ARG A 564 -22.19 27.79 -15.34
N LEU A 565 -22.55 28.17 -16.56
CA LEU A 565 -21.78 29.09 -17.41
C LEU A 565 -22.26 30.55 -17.26
N ASP A 566 -23.44 30.73 -16.66
CA ASP A 566 -24.05 32.03 -16.40
C ASP A 566 -23.18 32.82 -15.42
N GLY A 567 -22.74 34.01 -15.83
CA GLY A 567 -21.94 34.89 -14.97
C GLY A 567 -20.44 34.61 -14.95
N LEU A 568 -19.89 33.74 -15.81
CA LEU A 568 -18.43 33.51 -15.92
C LEU A 568 -17.65 34.81 -16.12
N LEU A 569 -18.13 35.68 -17.01
CA LEU A 569 -17.52 36.99 -17.25
C LEU A 569 -17.68 37.93 -16.06
N GLU A 570 -18.76 37.83 -15.29
CA GLU A 570 -19.06 38.72 -14.16
C GLU A 570 -18.20 38.38 -12.94
N GLY A 571 -18.00 37.08 -12.68
CA GLY A 571 -17.17 36.56 -11.58
C GLY A 571 -15.66 36.57 -11.83
N MET A 572 -15.19 37.09 -12.98
CA MET A 572 -13.76 37.30 -13.22
C MET A 572 -13.22 38.43 -12.35
N GLU A 573 -12.13 38.14 -11.63
CA GLU A 573 -11.41 39.07 -10.78
C GLU A 573 -9.96 39.21 -11.25
N LEU A 574 -9.48 40.45 -11.35
CA LEU A 574 -8.06 40.73 -11.55
C LEU A 574 -7.36 40.74 -10.19
N SER A 575 -6.35 39.90 -10.02
CA SER A 575 -5.54 39.80 -8.80
C SER A 575 -4.05 39.88 -9.10
N GLY A 576 -3.23 40.25 -8.10
CA GLY A 576 -1.76 40.31 -8.21
C GLY A 576 -1.13 41.71 -8.19
N GLN A 577 -1.65 42.64 -7.39
CA GLN A 577 -0.96 43.92 -7.11
C GLN A 577 0.26 43.80 -6.17
N ASP A 578 0.71 42.58 -5.84
CA ASP A 578 1.96 42.37 -5.10
C ASP A 578 2.50 40.96 -5.44
N PRO A 579 3.65 40.77 -6.13
CA PRO A 579 4.71 41.71 -6.53
C PRO A 579 4.69 41.95 -8.06
N ASN A 580 3.65 42.58 -8.63
CA ASN A 580 3.54 42.87 -10.08
C ASN A 580 3.46 41.67 -11.02
N ARG A 581 2.59 40.71 -10.66
CA ARG A 581 2.14 39.62 -11.53
C ARG A 581 0.68 39.85 -11.88
N LEU A 582 0.30 39.80 -13.16
CA LEU A 582 -1.10 39.92 -13.53
C LEU A 582 -1.77 38.55 -13.54
N ARG A 583 -2.78 38.37 -12.70
CA ARG A 583 -3.60 37.15 -12.66
C ARG A 583 -5.08 37.46 -12.87
N VAL A 584 -5.76 36.58 -13.59
CA VAL A 584 -7.22 36.58 -13.76
C VAL A 584 -7.77 35.32 -13.10
N THR A 585 -8.51 35.48 -12.00
CA THR A 585 -9.14 34.40 -11.23
C THR A 585 -10.66 34.47 -11.35
N GLY A 586 -11.36 33.40 -10.99
CA GLY A 586 -12.82 33.35 -11.10
C GLY A 586 -13.41 31.97 -10.82
N PRO A 587 -14.69 31.74 -11.15
CA PRO A 587 -15.37 30.47 -10.94
C PRO A 587 -14.69 29.30 -11.67
N ALA A 588 -14.96 28.05 -11.27
CA ALA A 588 -14.31 26.85 -11.81
C ALA A 588 -14.38 26.70 -13.35
N GLY A 589 -15.39 27.27 -14.00
CA GLY A 589 -15.53 27.26 -15.47
C GLY A 589 -14.63 28.26 -16.21
N LEU A 590 -13.88 29.11 -15.51
CA LEU A 590 -13.05 30.17 -16.09
C LEU A 590 -12.05 29.67 -17.15
N ARG A 591 -11.48 28.48 -16.97
CA ARG A 591 -10.54 27.86 -17.92
C ARG A 591 -11.10 27.69 -19.34
N LEU A 592 -12.42 27.73 -19.52
CA LEU A 592 -13.06 27.62 -20.83
C LEU A 592 -13.07 28.94 -21.60
N CYS A 593 -12.66 30.04 -20.94
CA CYS A 593 -12.55 31.35 -21.54
C CYS A 593 -11.17 31.54 -22.17
N THR A 594 -11.11 32.30 -23.25
CA THR A 594 -9.86 32.77 -23.84
C THR A 594 -9.59 34.19 -23.36
N LEU A 595 -8.37 34.47 -22.89
CA LEU A 595 -7.93 35.80 -22.51
C LEU A 595 -6.85 36.27 -23.49
N THR A 596 -7.16 37.33 -24.22
CA THR A 596 -6.24 37.92 -25.19
C THR A 596 -5.79 39.28 -24.69
N PRO A 597 -4.49 39.51 -24.46
CA PRO A 597 -4.00 40.85 -24.17
C PRO A 597 -4.06 41.71 -25.44
N GLU A 598 -4.69 42.88 -25.38
CA GLU A 598 -4.69 43.90 -26.44
C GLU A 598 -3.57 44.92 -26.15
N ASP A 599 -2.68 45.10 -27.13
CA ASP A 599 -1.24 45.44 -27.02
C ASP A 599 -0.84 46.82 -26.46
N GLY A 600 0.40 46.91 -25.98
CA GLY A 600 1.09 48.12 -25.53
C GLY A 600 2.62 47.95 -25.32
N ALA A 601 3.37 47.59 -26.37
CA ALA A 601 4.71 48.11 -26.74
C ALA A 601 5.82 47.07 -27.04
N ALA A 602 6.46 47.29 -28.18
CA ALA A 602 7.47 46.49 -28.87
C ALA A 602 8.84 46.30 -28.17
N HIS A 603 9.02 46.64 -26.89
CA HIS A 603 10.38 46.85 -26.36
C HIS A 603 11.12 45.64 -25.77
N HIS A 604 10.61 44.41 -25.94
CA HIS A 604 11.40 43.19 -25.75
C HIS A 604 11.27 42.15 -26.88
N GLY A 605 10.54 42.46 -27.95
CA GLY A 605 10.37 41.56 -29.10
C GLY A 605 9.60 40.27 -28.82
N THR A 606 9.05 40.08 -27.62
CA THR A 606 8.35 38.85 -27.22
C THR A 606 6.86 39.13 -26.99
N PRO A 607 5.95 38.42 -27.68
CA PRO A 607 4.51 38.50 -27.45
C PRO A 607 4.12 38.12 -26.01
N LEU A 608 3.00 38.69 -25.54
CA LEU A 608 2.40 38.34 -24.24
C LEU A 608 1.26 37.33 -24.44
N ARG A 609 1.11 36.39 -23.51
CA ARG A 609 0.01 35.43 -23.48
C ARG A 609 -0.44 35.14 -22.05
N PHE A 610 -1.68 34.69 -21.89
CA PHE A 610 -2.17 34.16 -20.62
C PHE A 610 -2.03 32.63 -20.61
N THR A 611 -1.49 32.09 -19.52
CA THR A 611 -1.38 30.65 -19.29
C THR A 611 -2.21 30.26 -18.07
N TRP A 612 -2.97 29.17 -18.16
CA TRP A 612 -3.75 28.67 -17.02
C TRP A 612 -2.82 28.11 -15.92
N ALA A 613 -3.05 28.49 -14.66
CA ALA A 613 -2.34 27.96 -13.50
C ALA A 613 -3.34 27.36 -12.51
N GLY A 614 -3.19 26.07 -12.20
CA GLY A 614 -4.09 25.28 -11.35
C GLY A 614 -4.14 25.69 -9.87
N GLY A 615 -3.33 26.66 -9.45
CA GLY A 615 -3.19 27.04 -8.04
C GLY A 615 -2.15 26.20 -7.29
N ASP A 616 -1.75 26.67 -6.11
CA ASP A 616 -0.82 26.00 -5.20
C ASP A 616 -1.47 25.96 -3.82
N ARG A 617 -1.78 24.75 -3.36
CA ARG A 617 -2.46 24.47 -2.08
C ARG A 617 -1.62 24.87 -0.88
N ASP A 618 -0.31 24.65 -0.94
CA ASP A 618 0.60 24.97 0.16
C ASP A 618 0.82 26.47 0.30
N ARG A 619 0.57 27.23 -0.78
CA ARG A 619 0.69 28.70 -0.83
C ARG A 619 -0.64 29.43 -0.82
N GLY A 620 -1.77 28.73 -0.68
CA GLY A 620 -3.12 29.32 -0.64
C GLY A 620 -3.51 30.08 -1.92
N THR A 621 -2.92 29.75 -3.07
CA THR A 621 -3.20 30.47 -4.33
C THR A 621 -4.31 29.78 -5.13
N ARG A 622 -5.42 30.49 -5.33
CA ARG A 622 -6.59 30.01 -6.11
C ARG A 622 -6.23 29.74 -7.59
N PRO A 623 -6.86 28.80 -8.30
CA PRO A 623 -6.67 28.60 -9.75
C PRO A 623 -7.02 29.84 -10.60
N GLY A 624 -6.36 30.03 -11.75
CA GLY A 624 -6.64 31.13 -12.67
C GLY A 624 -5.55 31.35 -13.73
N PHE A 625 -5.77 32.28 -14.66
CA PHE A 625 -4.80 32.62 -15.71
C PHE A 625 -3.74 33.59 -15.21
N GLU A 626 -2.47 33.32 -15.51
CA GLU A 626 -1.33 34.19 -15.21
C GLU A 626 -0.74 34.73 -16.53
N LEU A 627 -0.44 36.04 -16.56
CA LEU A 627 0.18 36.66 -17.73
C LEU A 627 1.66 36.25 -17.81
N ARG A 628 2.09 35.79 -18.99
CA ARG A 628 3.46 35.31 -19.28
C ARG A 628 3.99 35.85 -20.62
N THR A 629 5.30 35.78 -20.79
CA THR A 629 5.98 35.95 -22.08
C THR A 629 6.04 34.62 -22.85
N GLU A 630 6.39 34.65 -24.14
CA GLU A 630 6.45 33.45 -25.02
C GLU A 630 7.41 32.36 -24.51
N ASP A 631 8.48 32.72 -23.78
CA ASP A 631 9.42 31.80 -23.11
C ASP A 631 8.86 31.17 -21.81
N ASP A 632 7.56 31.36 -21.56
CA ASP A 632 6.80 30.86 -20.41
C ASP A 632 7.35 31.25 -19.03
N GLN A 633 8.20 32.28 -18.98
CA GLN A 633 8.72 32.84 -17.74
C GLN A 633 7.76 33.87 -17.14
N ILE A 634 7.58 33.80 -15.83
CA ILE A 634 6.89 34.85 -15.08
C ILE A 634 7.84 36.04 -14.95
N ARG A 635 7.62 37.07 -15.78
CA ARG A 635 8.37 38.34 -15.68
C ARG A 635 7.52 39.39 -14.99
N TYR A 636 8.14 40.15 -14.10
CA TYR A 636 7.48 41.25 -13.39
C TYR A 636 7.18 42.40 -14.37
N PHE A 637 5.92 42.79 -14.46
CA PHE A 637 5.46 43.83 -15.39
C PHE A 637 5.22 45.13 -14.61
N TYR A 638 6.08 46.14 -14.79
CA TYR A 638 6.03 47.43 -14.09
C TYR A 638 5.60 48.56 -15.03
N ASP A 639 4.90 49.57 -14.48
CA ASP A 639 4.51 50.80 -15.20
C ASP A 639 3.74 50.52 -16.51
N ARG A 640 2.70 49.68 -16.43
CA ARG A 640 1.94 49.24 -17.60
C ARG A 640 0.45 49.26 -17.39
N ARG A 641 -0.26 49.65 -18.45
CA ARG A 641 -1.69 49.41 -18.60
C ARG A 641 -1.90 48.26 -19.57
N ILE A 642 -2.50 47.17 -19.09
CA ILE A 642 -2.78 45.97 -19.88
C ILE A 642 -4.30 45.87 -20.07
N THR A 643 -4.73 45.86 -21.33
CA THR A 643 -6.12 45.58 -21.68
C THR A 643 -6.23 44.10 -22.01
N VAL A 644 -7.24 43.44 -21.45
CA VAL A 644 -7.47 42.00 -21.64
C VAL A 644 -8.87 41.82 -22.20
N GLU A 645 -8.97 41.26 -23.39
CA GLU A 645 -10.23 40.78 -23.94
C GLU A 645 -10.48 39.37 -23.42
N ALA A 646 -11.47 39.23 -22.54
CA ALA A 646 -11.95 37.93 -22.07
C ALA A 646 -13.11 37.47 -22.94
N ARG A 647 -13.01 36.29 -23.56
CA ARG A 647 -14.06 35.65 -24.34
C ARG A 647 -14.47 34.34 -23.68
N CYS A 648 -15.69 34.26 -23.17
CA CYS A 648 -16.22 33.06 -22.52
C CYS A 648 -17.38 32.45 -23.32
N PRO A 649 -17.51 31.13 -23.36
CA PRO A 649 -18.64 30.47 -23.99
C PRO A 649 -19.92 30.63 -23.17
N THR A 650 -21.07 30.76 -23.84
CA THR A 650 -22.40 30.66 -23.21
C THR A 650 -22.97 29.25 -23.30
N ARG A 651 -22.40 28.41 -24.17
CA ARG A 651 -22.71 26.98 -24.31
C ARG A 651 -21.43 26.20 -24.56
N VAL A 652 -21.37 24.98 -24.03
CA VAL A 652 -20.21 24.10 -24.18
C VAL A 652 -20.69 22.75 -24.69
N GLU A 653 -20.01 22.21 -25.70
CA GLU A 653 -20.22 20.86 -26.21
C GLU A 653 -18.92 20.05 -26.09
N THR A 654 -19.04 18.73 -25.88
CA THR A 654 -17.91 17.82 -25.97
C THR A 654 -17.77 17.34 -27.41
N VAL A 655 -16.66 17.68 -28.05
CA VAL A 655 -16.34 17.22 -29.41
C VAL A 655 -15.49 15.97 -29.32
N THR A 656 -15.82 14.97 -30.15
CA THR A 656 -15.02 13.73 -30.30
C THR A 656 -14.68 13.54 -31.77
N LEU A 657 -13.39 13.40 -32.06
CA LEU A 657 -12.83 13.20 -33.39
C LEU A 657 -12.10 11.86 -33.43
N THR A 658 -12.14 11.16 -34.56
CA THR A 658 -11.46 9.87 -34.75
C THR A 658 -10.66 9.89 -36.06
N PRO A 659 -9.71 8.96 -36.28
CA PRO A 659 -9.03 8.84 -37.57
C PRO A 659 -9.99 8.72 -38.77
N ASP A 660 -11.13 8.03 -38.59
CA ASP A 660 -12.15 7.86 -39.64
C ASP A 660 -13.08 9.08 -39.80
N ALA A 661 -13.20 9.90 -38.76
CA ALA A 661 -13.99 11.14 -38.74
C ALA A 661 -13.17 12.28 -38.12
N PRO A 662 -12.13 12.76 -38.81
CA PRO A 662 -11.10 13.60 -38.20
C PRO A 662 -11.55 15.04 -37.96
N GLY A 663 -12.58 15.52 -38.67
CA GLY A 663 -13.12 16.87 -38.49
C GLY A 663 -12.05 17.95 -38.68
N CYS A 664 -11.76 18.70 -37.61
CA CYS A 664 -10.73 19.76 -37.59
C CYS A 664 -9.35 19.26 -37.12
N ALA A 665 -9.21 17.97 -36.76
CA ALA A 665 -7.95 17.35 -36.38
C ALA A 665 -7.33 16.58 -37.55
N ARG A 666 -6.04 16.29 -37.45
CA ARG A 666 -5.30 15.45 -38.38
C ARG A 666 -4.46 14.46 -37.59
N PHE A 667 -4.63 13.17 -37.87
CA PHE A 667 -3.90 12.09 -37.20
C PHE A 667 -2.64 11.73 -38.02
N GLU A 668 -1.49 11.71 -37.35
CA GLU A 668 -0.16 11.55 -37.95
C GLU A 668 0.53 10.30 -37.43
N GLY A 669 0.44 9.21 -38.21
CA GLY A 669 0.80 7.88 -37.74
C GLY A 669 -0.12 7.39 -36.62
N ASP A 670 0.34 6.41 -35.85
CA ASP A 670 -0.49 5.81 -34.81
C ASP A 670 -0.59 6.69 -33.56
N ASN A 671 0.41 7.53 -33.27
CA ASN A 671 0.55 8.23 -31.99
C ASN A 671 0.63 9.76 -32.09
N GLY A 672 0.31 10.35 -33.24
CA GLY A 672 0.43 11.79 -33.50
C GLY A 672 -0.91 12.47 -33.79
N VAL A 673 -1.12 13.67 -33.26
CA VAL A 673 -2.30 14.50 -33.52
C VAL A 673 -1.89 15.94 -33.78
N VAL A 674 -2.49 16.54 -34.81
CA VAL A 674 -2.44 17.99 -35.07
C VAL A 674 -3.86 18.54 -35.01
N LEU A 675 -4.08 19.63 -34.27
CA LEU A 675 -5.38 20.32 -34.21
C LEU A 675 -5.34 21.58 -35.07
N GLY A 676 -6.28 21.71 -36.00
CA GLY A 676 -6.41 22.89 -36.86
C GLY A 676 -6.93 24.12 -36.12
N GLU A 677 -6.70 25.32 -36.68
CA GLU A 677 -7.20 26.58 -36.14
C GLU A 677 -8.74 26.61 -36.01
N ASP A 678 -9.42 25.90 -36.92
CA ASP A 678 -10.88 25.72 -36.96
C ASP A 678 -11.42 24.81 -35.84
N CYS A 679 -10.54 24.16 -35.05
CA CYS A 679 -10.95 23.50 -33.81
C CYS A 679 -11.41 24.48 -32.72
N GLY A 680 -11.23 25.79 -32.92
CA GLY A 680 -11.71 26.85 -32.03
C GLY A 680 -10.63 27.43 -31.12
N GLY A 681 -9.37 27.48 -31.57
CA GLY A 681 -8.27 28.06 -30.80
C GLY A 681 -7.86 27.25 -29.56
N ILE A 682 -8.20 25.96 -29.52
CA ILE A 682 -7.91 25.05 -28.40
C ILE A 682 -6.45 24.59 -28.34
N ALA A 683 -5.55 25.09 -29.20
CA ALA A 683 -4.13 24.74 -29.18
C ALA A 683 -3.44 25.06 -27.84
N HIS A 684 -4.08 25.88 -26.99
CA HIS A 684 -3.64 26.23 -25.64
C HIS A 684 -4.54 25.67 -24.53
N LEU A 685 -5.51 24.82 -24.88
CA LEU A 685 -6.45 24.16 -23.95
C LEU A 685 -6.18 22.66 -23.91
N ASP A 686 -6.40 22.05 -22.75
CA ASP A 686 -6.24 20.60 -22.56
C ASP A 686 -7.23 19.84 -23.47
N PHE A 687 -6.70 19.13 -24.47
CA PHE A 687 -7.44 18.11 -25.20
C PHE A 687 -6.94 16.72 -24.78
N ALA A 688 -7.84 15.74 -24.75
CA ALA A 688 -7.49 14.37 -24.44
C ALA A 688 -7.38 13.56 -25.72
N ALA A 689 -6.18 13.07 -26.03
CA ALA A 689 -6.00 11.93 -26.91
C ALA A 689 -6.32 10.66 -26.14
N VAL A 690 -7.08 9.75 -26.73
CA VAL A 690 -7.67 8.60 -26.04
C VAL A 690 -7.49 7.34 -26.88
N ASP A 691 -7.23 6.22 -26.22
CA ASP A 691 -7.08 4.91 -26.85
C ASP A 691 -8.43 4.18 -27.05
N ASP A 692 -8.36 2.88 -27.36
CA ASP A 692 -9.52 1.99 -27.55
C ASP A 692 -10.21 1.61 -26.24
N THR A 693 -9.51 1.64 -25.12
CA THR A 693 -10.09 1.45 -23.78
C THR A 693 -10.87 2.67 -23.30
N GLY A 694 -10.60 3.85 -23.89
CA GLY A 694 -11.27 5.09 -23.53
C GLY A 694 -10.52 5.96 -22.52
N LEU A 695 -9.26 5.61 -22.22
CA LEU A 695 -8.38 6.35 -21.31
C LEU A 695 -7.46 7.33 -22.04
N ALA A 696 -7.09 8.42 -21.36
CA ALA A 696 -6.26 9.43 -21.98
C ALA A 696 -4.79 9.00 -22.04
N LEU A 697 -4.18 9.29 -23.18
CA LEU A 697 -2.77 9.02 -23.45
C LEU A 697 -1.91 10.15 -22.91
N ARG A 698 -0.76 9.80 -22.33
CA ARG A 698 0.24 10.75 -21.82
C ARG A 698 0.91 11.48 -23.00
N PRO A 699 0.96 12.83 -22.99
CA PRO A 699 1.66 13.58 -24.03
C PRO A 699 3.18 13.45 -23.86
N LEU A 700 3.88 13.22 -24.97
CA LEU A 700 5.34 13.27 -25.12
C LEU A 700 5.86 14.69 -25.39
N GLY A 701 4.95 15.64 -25.61
CA GLY A 701 5.25 16.96 -26.12
C GLY A 701 4.89 17.11 -27.59
N GLU A 702 5.22 18.28 -28.13
CA GLU A 702 5.00 18.65 -29.52
C GLU A 702 6.34 18.56 -30.27
N ASP A 703 6.35 17.88 -31.42
CA ASP A 703 7.55 17.80 -32.26
C ASP A 703 7.75 19.08 -33.10
N GLU A 704 8.90 19.18 -33.77
CA GLU A 704 9.27 20.37 -34.57
C GLU A 704 8.28 20.70 -35.72
N ASN A 705 7.37 19.77 -36.07
CA ASN A 705 6.34 19.97 -37.10
C ASN A 705 4.97 20.32 -36.51
N GLY A 706 4.89 20.58 -35.21
CA GLY A 706 3.65 20.88 -34.51
C GLY A 706 2.76 19.67 -34.28
N VAL A 707 3.32 18.45 -34.30
CA VAL A 707 2.56 17.23 -33.99
C VAL A 707 2.66 16.93 -32.52
N HIS A 708 1.52 16.91 -31.82
CA HIS A 708 1.46 16.41 -30.46
C HIS A 708 1.63 14.89 -30.47
N ARG A 709 2.69 14.41 -29.81
CA ARG A 709 3.03 13.00 -29.72
C ARG A 709 2.52 12.41 -28.42
N PHE A 710 2.13 11.15 -28.47
CA PHE A 710 1.63 10.40 -27.33
C PHE A 710 2.37 9.07 -27.19
N TRP A 711 2.43 8.55 -25.96
CA TRP A 711 3.09 7.27 -25.65
C TRP A 711 2.36 6.02 -26.18
N GLY A 712 1.23 6.17 -26.88
CA GLY A 712 0.45 5.07 -27.43
C GLY A 712 -0.43 5.44 -28.64
N PRO A 713 -1.12 4.45 -29.25
CA PRO A 713 -1.91 4.67 -30.44
C PRO A 713 -3.20 5.46 -30.13
N VAL A 714 -3.36 6.62 -30.78
CA VAL A 714 -4.52 7.50 -30.60
C VAL A 714 -5.71 6.98 -31.41
N LYS A 715 -6.77 6.58 -30.71
CA LYS A 715 -8.02 6.14 -31.35
C LYS A 715 -9.06 7.24 -31.50
N LYS A 716 -9.10 8.16 -30.54
CA LYS A 716 -9.99 9.33 -30.60
C LYS A 716 -9.38 10.51 -29.86
N VAL A 717 -9.79 11.71 -30.25
CA VAL A 717 -9.42 12.95 -29.59
C VAL A 717 -10.70 13.61 -29.08
N ARG A 718 -10.70 14.02 -27.82
CA ARG A 718 -11.82 14.69 -27.18
C ARG A 718 -11.39 16.05 -26.68
N PHE A 719 -12.27 17.04 -26.80
CA PHE A 719 -12.08 18.35 -26.18
C PHE A 719 -13.42 19.03 -25.94
N LEU A 720 -13.41 20.03 -25.06
CA LEU A 720 -14.56 20.91 -24.85
C LEU A 720 -14.50 22.06 -25.85
N ARG A 721 -15.60 22.28 -26.58
CA ARG A 721 -15.74 23.40 -27.51
C ARG A 721 -16.81 24.35 -27.01
N GLY A 722 -16.41 25.61 -26.87
CA GLY A 722 -17.33 26.72 -26.61
C GLY A 722 -18.11 27.14 -27.85
N ARG A 723 -19.37 27.53 -27.65
CA ARG A 723 -20.24 28.15 -28.67
C ARG A 723 -20.77 29.48 -28.16
N ASP A 724 -21.13 30.34 -29.11
CA ASP A 724 -21.79 31.63 -28.89
C ASP A 724 -21.04 32.49 -27.82
N PRO A 725 -19.76 32.82 -28.06
CA PRO A 725 -18.95 33.47 -27.05
C PRO A 725 -19.45 34.88 -26.75
N GLN A 726 -19.45 35.23 -25.46
CA GLN A 726 -19.60 36.59 -24.98
C GLN A 726 -18.24 37.15 -24.59
N SER A 727 -18.06 38.46 -24.76
CA SER A 727 -16.80 39.13 -24.41
C SER A 727 -16.98 40.19 -23.33
N ARG A 728 -15.95 40.34 -22.49
CA ARG A 728 -15.79 41.43 -21.54
C ARG A 728 -14.34 41.91 -21.62
N THR A 729 -14.15 43.22 -21.68
CA THR A 729 -12.83 43.81 -21.57
C THR A 729 -12.51 44.11 -20.12
N LEU A 730 -11.33 43.71 -19.70
CA LEU A 730 -10.73 44.01 -18.41
C LEU A 730 -9.52 44.93 -18.62
N THR A 731 -9.21 45.78 -17.65
CA THR A 731 -8.04 46.64 -17.71
C THR A 731 -7.33 46.61 -16.37
N ALA A 732 -6.02 46.36 -16.40
CA ALA A 732 -5.16 46.40 -15.23
C ALA A 732 -4.10 47.49 -15.41
N GLU A 733 -3.87 48.28 -14.36
CA GLU A 733 -2.75 49.21 -14.26
C GLU A 733 -1.77 48.65 -13.22
N LEU A 734 -0.52 48.43 -13.64
CA LEU A 734 0.53 47.84 -12.84
C LEU A 734 1.44 48.94 -12.28
N PRO A 735 1.74 48.93 -10.97
CA PRO A 735 2.49 49.99 -10.32
C PRO A 735 3.93 50.10 -10.83
N GLU A 736 4.51 51.27 -10.63
CA GLU A 736 5.90 51.58 -10.97
C GLU A 736 6.89 50.70 -10.19
N LEU A 737 8.12 50.59 -10.70
CA LEU A 737 9.19 49.83 -10.05
C LEU A 737 9.55 50.48 -8.69
N PRO A 738 9.59 49.73 -7.57
CA PRO A 738 10.09 50.26 -6.31
C PRO A 738 11.54 50.71 -6.51
N GLN A 739 11.86 51.97 -6.18
CA GLN A 739 13.21 52.54 -6.32
C GLN A 739 14.21 51.97 -5.32
#